data_AF-A0A5C7IJL9-F1
#
_entry.id   AF-A0A5C7IJL9-F1
#
_cell.length_a   1.000
_cell.length_b   1.000
_cell.length_c   1.000
_cell.angle_alpha   90.00
_cell.angle_beta   90.00
_cell.angle_gamma   90.00
#
_symmetry.space_group_name_H-M   'P 1'
#
loop_
_entity.id
_entity.type
_entity.pdbx_description
1 polymer ?
#
loop_
_entity_poly.entity_id
_entity_poly.type
_entity_poly.pdbx_seq_one_letter_code
_entity_poly.pdbx_strand_id
1 'polypeptide(L)'
;MSTAKTARSRAAPAMKENGPAAAAKIEEGLNFFKSDKFDADVYVKSKCSLNEKEIKQLCNYLLDLKRVSAEEMRKSVYANYAAFIRTSKEISDLEGELSSIRNLLSTQAALIHGLAEGVQIDSSSVKVSEASDSKDGWLTSENREPSDLEKWAVEFPDILDVLLAERRVDEALEALDEGEQIASDAKQKKTLDPDVLISLQNVITERRQKLADQLSEAACQPSTRGGELRAAISALKMLGDGPRAHSLLMNAHYQRYQYNMQSLRPSSTSYGGAYTAALSQLVFSAIAQAASDSMAIFGKEPSYMSELVMWATKQTEAFALLVKRHALASSAAAGGLRAAAECVQIALGHCSLLEARGLALCPVLLKLFRPSVEQALDANLRRIEESTAALAAADDWVLAYPPAGTRQSGRSTTSFGSTTAFQHKLTSSAHRFNFMVQDFFEDVGPLLSMQLGGQMLEGLFQVFNSYVSMLIKALPGSMEEEANYEGSANKIVRMAETESQQIALLANASLLADELLPRAAMKLSPMYQANYKDDTRRRPLDKHNRNPEQREWKRRLVASIDRLKDTFCRQHALDLIFTEEGDSHLSADMYINMDGNVDVLDWFPSSIFQELYTKLNRMATIAADMFVGRERFATLLLMRLTETVILWLSDDQSFWDDIEDGPRPLGPLGLQQFYLDMKFVICFASQGRFLSRILQRVVNDIISKAMAAFSATGIDPYSVLPEDDWFNDICLEAIERLSGKPKAINGERELNSPTASVSAHSISSVRSHGSS
;
A
#
# COMPACT_ATOMS: atom_id res chain seq x y z
N MET A 1 34.42 -81.00 7.35
CA MET A 1 34.76 -81.40 5.97
C MET A 1 33.93 -80.55 5.00
N SER A 2 34.61 -79.91 4.03
CA SER A 2 34.18 -79.45 2.67
C SER A 2 32.74 -78.92 2.45
N THR A 3 32.46 -77.62 2.25
CA THR A 3 32.72 -76.67 1.11
C THR A 3 31.69 -76.68 -0.04
N ALA A 4 31.06 -75.52 -0.32
CA ALA A 4 30.85 -74.88 -1.65
C ALA A 4 30.16 -73.49 -1.46
N LYS A 5 30.90 -72.37 -1.43
CA LYS A 5 31.13 -71.40 -2.53
C LYS A 5 29.88 -70.90 -3.28
N THR A 6 29.47 -69.65 -3.03
CA THR A 6 28.74 -68.81 -3.98
C THR A 6 29.52 -67.50 -4.22
N ALA A 7 29.64 -67.15 -5.49
CA ALA A 7 30.61 -66.22 -6.04
C ALA A 7 30.17 -64.75 -5.93
N ARG A 8 31.15 -63.87 -5.71
CA ARG A 8 31.11 -62.42 -5.93
C ARG A 8 30.78 -62.12 -7.40
N SER A 9 29.72 -61.36 -7.66
CA SER A 9 29.63 -60.53 -8.87
C SER A 9 30.18 -59.14 -8.56
N ARG A 10 31.14 -58.71 -9.38
CA ARG A 10 31.92 -57.47 -9.23
C ARG A 10 31.18 -56.40 -10.06
N ALA A 11 30.60 -55.39 -9.40
CA ALA A 11 30.00 -54.26 -10.09
C ALA A 11 31.11 -53.33 -10.62
N ALA A 12 31.11 -53.11 -11.94
CA ALA A 12 31.93 -52.12 -12.64
C ALA A 12 31.38 -50.70 -12.38
N PRO A 13 32.18 -49.63 -12.54
CA PRO A 13 31.75 -48.26 -12.26
C PRO A 13 30.73 -47.79 -13.29
N ALA A 14 29.60 -47.24 -12.85
CA ALA A 14 28.54 -46.74 -13.70
C ALA A 14 28.98 -45.45 -14.44
N MET A 15 29.04 -45.53 -15.77
CA MET A 15 29.01 -44.37 -16.66
C MET A 15 27.66 -43.64 -16.51
N LYS A 16 27.68 -42.30 -16.58
CA LYS A 16 26.48 -41.46 -16.66
C LYS A 16 25.71 -41.77 -17.95
N GLU A 17 24.65 -42.58 -17.86
CA GLU A 17 23.63 -42.69 -18.91
C GLU A 17 22.51 -41.68 -18.64
N ASN A 18 22.55 -40.55 -19.35
CA ASN A 18 21.39 -39.67 -19.50
C ASN A 18 20.55 -40.19 -20.68
N GLY A 19 19.44 -40.87 -20.38
CA GLY A 19 18.51 -41.38 -21.40
C GLY A 19 17.15 -41.83 -20.84
N PRO A 20 16.16 -42.10 -21.72
CA PRO A 20 14.77 -42.44 -21.37
C PRO A 20 14.61 -43.69 -20.47
N ALA A 21 15.65 -44.54 -20.39
CA ALA A 21 15.69 -45.69 -19.48
C ALA A 21 15.73 -45.29 -17.98
N ALA A 22 16.31 -44.13 -17.64
CA ALA A 22 16.33 -43.63 -16.26
C ALA A 22 14.93 -43.15 -15.80
N ALA A 23 14.16 -42.54 -16.71
CA ALA A 23 12.80 -42.08 -16.44
C ALA A 23 11.84 -43.26 -16.16
N ALA A 24 11.92 -44.34 -16.96
CA ALA A 24 11.12 -45.55 -16.76
C ALA A 24 11.39 -46.21 -15.39
N LYS A 25 12.66 -46.22 -14.95
CA LYS A 25 13.07 -46.78 -13.66
C LYS A 25 12.53 -46.00 -12.46
N ILE A 26 12.36 -44.69 -12.62
CA ILE A 26 11.81 -43.79 -11.60
C ILE A 26 10.28 -43.93 -11.54
N GLU A 27 9.61 -44.11 -12.68
CA GLU A 27 8.16 -44.32 -12.76
C GLU A 27 7.72 -45.66 -12.14
N GLU A 28 8.47 -46.74 -12.38
CA GLU A 28 8.28 -48.03 -11.67
C GLU A 28 8.48 -47.88 -10.16
N GLY A 29 9.48 -47.09 -9.74
CA GLY A 29 9.75 -46.78 -8.34
C GLY A 29 8.58 -46.07 -7.65
N LEU A 30 7.87 -45.20 -8.36
CA LEU A 30 6.67 -44.49 -7.89
C LEU A 30 5.48 -45.43 -7.66
N ASN A 31 5.28 -46.41 -8.54
CA ASN A 31 4.16 -47.35 -8.45
C ASN A 31 4.22 -48.24 -7.20
N PHE A 32 5.43 -48.56 -6.73
CA PHE A 32 5.62 -49.28 -5.47
C PHE A 32 5.07 -48.51 -4.26
N PHE A 33 5.28 -47.19 -4.19
CA PHE A 33 4.78 -46.33 -3.10
C PHE A 33 3.30 -45.92 -3.24
N LYS A 34 2.70 -46.09 -4.42
CA LYS A 34 1.27 -45.82 -4.66
C LYS A 34 0.35 -46.97 -4.25
N SER A 35 0.91 -48.11 -3.84
CA SER A 35 0.13 -49.29 -3.45
C SER A 35 -0.54 -49.09 -2.08
N ASP A 36 -1.84 -49.35 -1.98
CA ASP A 36 -2.61 -49.33 -0.72
C ASP A 36 -2.11 -50.37 0.31
N LYS A 37 -1.20 -51.26 -0.09
CA LYS A 37 -0.57 -52.29 0.76
C LYS A 37 0.84 -51.94 1.20
N PHE A 38 1.30 -50.70 0.97
CA PHE A 38 2.63 -50.26 1.37
C PHE A 38 2.74 -50.11 2.89
N ASP A 39 3.72 -50.77 3.50
CA ASP A 39 4.03 -50.68 4.93
C ASP A 39 5.41 -50.03 5.12
N ALA A 40 5.41 -48.84 5.73
CA ALA A 40 6.61 -48.04 5.93
C ALA A 40 7.60 -48.72 6.89
N ASP A 41 7.12 -49.41 7.93
CA ASP A 41 7.96 -50.06 8.93
C ASP A 41 8.65 -51.29 8.34
N VAL A 42 7.94 -52.06 7.53
CA VAL A 42 8.51 -53.20 6.79
C VAL A 42 9.53 -52.71 5.75
N TYR A 43 9.23 -51.63 5.04
CA TYR A 43 10.12 -51.03 4.07
C TYR A 43 11.43 -50.58 4.72
N VAL A 44 11.37 -49.82 5.83
CA VAL A 44 12.56 -49.34 6.54
C VAL A 44 13.37 -50.51 7.11
N LYS A 45 12.72 -51.49 7.76
CA LYS A 45 13.38 -52.70 8.28
C LYS A 45 14.13 -53.48 7.20
N SER A 46 13.58 -53.55 5.98
CA SER A 46 14.24 -54.21 4.84
C SER A 46 15.52 -53.49 4.37
N LYS A 47 15.68 -52.21 4.72
CA LYS A 47 16.81 -51.35 4.34
C LYS A 47 17.81 -51.09 5.48
N CYS A 48 17.56 -51.59 6.69
CA CYS A 48 18.44 -51.44 7.85
C CYS A 48 19.74 -52.26 7.81
N SER A 49 19.96 -53.09 6.78
CA SER A 49 21.19 -53.88 6.58
C SER A 49 22.21 -53.22 5.64
N LEU A 50 21.96 -51.98 5.22
CA LEU A 50 22.78 -51.25 4.25
C LEU A 50 23.97 -50.52 4.90
N ASN A 51 25.08 -50.42 4.17
CA ASN A 51 26.26 -49.66 4.59
C ASN A 51 26.06 -48.14 4.39
N GLU A 52 26.85 -47.30 5.06
CA GLU A 52 26.71 -45.83 5.03
C GLU A 52 26.64 -45.22 3.61
N LYS A 53 27.45 -45.74 2.67
CA LYS A 53 27.46 -45.30 1.27
C LYS A 53 26.16 -45.68 0.53
N GLU A 54 25.62 -46.85 0.83
CA GLU A 54 24.38 -47.36 0.24
C GLU A 54 23.16 -46.60 0.81
N ILE A 55 23.22 -46.20 2.09
CA ILE A 55 22.22 -45.33 2.71
C ILE A 55 22.22 -43.95 2.06
N LYS A 56 23.39 -43.32 1.87
CA LYS A 56 23.50 -42.02 1.18
C LYS A 56 22.93 -42.08 -0.24
N GLN A 57 23.22 -43.17 -0.98
CA GLN A 57 22.65 -43.39 -2.32
C GLN A 57 21.13 -43.60 -2.29
N LEU A 58 20.62 -44.35 -1.32
CA LEU A 58 19.18 -44.55 -1.12
C LEU A 58 18.46 -43.24 -0.78
N CYS A 59 19.04 -42.40 0.09
CA CYS A 59 18.49 -41.08 0.42
C CYS A 59 18.40 -40.19 -0.81
N ASN A 60 19.46 -40.11 -1.62
CA ASN A 60 19.46 -39.33 -2.86
C ASN A 60 18.40 -39.85 -3.85
N TYR A 61 18.28 -41.17 -4.00
CA TYR A 61 17.24 -41.78 -4.83
C TYR A 61 15.82 -41.44 -4.34
N LEU A 62 15.57 -41.46 -3.02
CA LEU A 62 14.27 -41.11 -2.45
C LEU A 62 13.95 -39.61 -2.60
N LEU A 63 14.96 -38.74 -2.50
CA LEU A 63 14.79 -37.30 -2.75
C LEU A 63 14.45 -37.02 -4.21
N ASP A 64 15.10 -37.70 -5.15
CA ASP A 64 14.76 -37.60 -6.58
C ASP A 64 13.36 -38.13 -6.86
N LEU A 65 12.98 -39.27 -6.26
CA LEU A 65 11.64 -39.84 -6.40
C LEU A 65 10.56 -38.91 -5.83
N LYS A 66 10.84 -38.24 -4.70
CA LYS A 66 9.95 -37.22 -4.10
C LYS A 66 9.75 -36.04 -5.05
N ARG A 67 10.82 -35.54 -5.68
CA ARG A 67 10.76 -34.44 -6.65
C ARG A 67 9.90 -34.82 -7.86
N VAL A 68 10.11 -36.00 -8.43
CA VAL A 68 9.32 -36.49 -9.58
C VAL A 68 7.86 -36.74 -9.20
N SER A 69 7.59 -37.25 -7.99
CA SER A 69 6.23 -37.40 -7.45
C SER A 69 5.49 -36.07 -7.36
N ALA A 70 6.17 -35.02 -6.86
CA ALA A 70 5.59 -33.69 -6.75
C ALA A 70 5.28 -33.07 -8.12
N GLU A 71 6.16 -33.27 -9.11
CA GLU A 71 5.93 -32.81 -10.48
C GLU A 71 4.77 -33.54 -11.15
N GLU A 72 4.62 -34.86 -10.95
CA GLU A 72 3.53 -35.64 -11.50
C GLU A 72 2.19 -35.30 -10.83
N MET A 73 2.17 -35.11 -9.50
CA MET A 73 1.01 -34.59 -8.78
C MET A 73 0.60 -33.22 -9.32
N ARG A 74 1.57 -32.33 -9.54
CA ARG A 74 1.34 -31.00 -10.11
C ARG A 74 0.73 -31.11 -11.52
N LYS A 75 1.28 -31.95 -12.40
CA LYS A 75 0.75 -32.19 -13.75
C LYS A 75 -0.67 -32.77 -13.73
N SER A 76 -0.93 -33.77 -12.88
CA SER A 76 -2.25 -34.37 -12.72
C SER A 76 -3.28 -33.36 -12.19
N VAL A 77 -2.90 -32.55 -11.20
CA VAL A 77 -3.77 -31.47 -10.68
C VAL A 77 -4.06 -30.44 -11.76
N TYR A 78 -3.06 -29.99 -12.52
CA TYR A 78 -3.28 -29.03 -13.62
C TYR A 78 -4.13 -29.61 -14.76
N ALA A 79 -3.90 -30.86 -15.16
CA ALA A 79 -4.67 -31.53 -16.21
C ALA A 79 -6.15 -31.70 -15.81
N ASN A 80 -6.40 -32.02 -14.54
CA ASN A 80 -7.75 -32.21 -14.01
C ASN A 80 -8.38 -30.93 -13.43
N TYR A 81 -7.64 -29.81 -13.39
CA TYR A 81 -8.09 -28.55 -12.80
C TYR A 81 -9.35 -28.03 -13.49
N ALA A 82 -9.41 -28.11 -14.82
CA ALA A 82 -10.57 -27.70 -15.59
C ALA A 82 -11.80 -28.58 -15.33
N ALA A 83 -11.60 -29.89 -15.08
CA ALA A 83 -12.68 -30.79 -14.70
C ALA A 83 -13.17 -30.49 -13.28
N PHE A 84 -12.25 -30.29 -12.33
CA PHE A 84 -12.55 -29.93 -10.94
C PHE A 84 -13.32 -28.61 -10.83
N ILE A 85 -12.87 -27.55 -11.51
CA ILE A 85 -13.58 -26.26 -11.50
C ILE A 85 -14.98 -26.39 -12.09
N ARG A 86 -15.14 -27.22 -13.13
CA ARG A 86 -16.44 -27.47 -13.77
C ARG A 86 -17.38 -28.23 -12.84
N THR A 87 -16.94 -29.34 -12.23
CA THR A 87 -17.76 -30.09 -11.27
C THR A 87 -18.05 -29.27 -10.01
N SER A 88 -17.11 -28.49 -9.48
CA SER A 88 -17.39 -27.58 -8.35
C SER A 88 -18.42 -26.51 -8.71
N LYS A 89 -18.40 -25.99 -9.95
CA LYS A 89 -19.40 -25.04 -10.42
C LYS A 89 -20.78 -25.70 -10.57
N GLU A 90 -20.84 -26.89 -11.17
CA GLU A 90 -22.07 -27.66 -11.31
C GLU A 90 -22.69 -28.03 -9.95
N ILE A 91 -21.86 -28.37 -8.94
CA ILE A 91 -22.32 -28.60 -7.56
C ILE A 91 -22.89 -27.32 -6.95
N SER A 92 -22.23 -26.17 -7.16
CA SER A 92 -22.72 -24.88 -6.66
C SER A 92 -24.03 -24.45 -7.33
N ASP A 93 -24.17 -24.70 -8.63
CA ASP A 93 -25.41 -24.44 -9.38
C ASP A 93 -26.54 -25.36 -8.86
N LEU A 94 -26.25 -26.64 -8.60
CA LEU A 94 -27.19 -27.60 -7.98
C LEU A 94 -27.60 -27.20 -6.55
N GLU A 95 -26.69 -26.67 -5.72
CA GLU A 95 -27.02 -26.13 -4.39
C GLU A 95 -27.96 -24.92 -4.49
N GLY A 96 -27.78 -24.08 -5.52
CA GLY A 96 -28.68 -22.98 -5.84
C GLY A 96 -30.08 -23.45 -6.23
N GLU A 97 -30.16 -24.47 -7.10
CA GLU A 97 -31.42 -25.11 -7.48
C GLU A 97 -32.13 -25.77 -6.29
N LEU A 98 -31.41 -26.49 -5.44
CA LEU A 98 -31.95 -27.12 -4.22
C LEU A 98 -32.49 -26.08 -3.25
N SER A 99 -31.80 -24.94 -3.12
CA SER A 99 -32.26 -23.81 -2.31
C SER A 99 -33.55 -23.19 -2.86
N SER A 100 -33.67 -23.10 -4.18
CA SER A 100 -34.88 -22.62 -4.86
C SER A 100 -36.06 -23.59 -4.66
N ILE A 101 -35.83 -24.89 -4.83
CA ILE A 101 -36.83 -25.94 -4.56
C ILE A 101 -37.30 -25.90 -3.10
N ARG A 102 -36.39 -25.74 -2.15
CA ARG A 102 -36.73 -25.60 -0.72
C ARG A 102 -37.61 -24.38 -0.47
N ASN A 103 -37.30 -23.24 -1.09
CA ASN A 103 -38.11 -22.02 -0.95
C ASN A 103 -39.49 -22.20 -1.60
N LEU A 104 -39.57 -22.88 -2.75
CA LEU A 104 -40.84 -23.20 -3.40
C LEU A 104 -41.71 -24.15 -2.57
N LEU A 105 -41.11 -25.19 -1.97
CA LEU A 105 -41.77 -26.08 -1.03
C LEU A 105 -42.24 -25.36 0.23
N SER A 106 -41.41 -24.46 0.78
CA SER A 106 -41.79 -23.65 1.94
C SER A 106 -42.95 -22.70 1.65
N THR A 107 -42.98 -22.09 0.46
CA THR A 107 -44.08 -21.20 0.04
C THR A 107 -45.35 -21.98 -0.25
N GLN A 108 -45.26 -23.15 -0.89
CA GLN A 108 -46.41 -24.06 -1.06
C GLN A 108 -46.93 -24.58 0.29
N ALA A 109 -46.05 -24.95 1.22
CA ALA A 109 -46.45 -25.34 2.57
C ALA A 109 -47.17 -24.20 3.30
N ALA A 110 -46.67 -22.96 3.21
CA ALA A 110 -47.33 -21.78 3.79
C ALA A 110 -48.71 -21.52 3.16
N LEU A 111 -48.87 -21.71 1.85
CA LEU A 111 -50.16 -21.62 1.17
C LEU A 111 -51.12 -22.73 1.58
N ILE A 112 -50.63 -23.98 1.73
CA ILE A 112 -51.43 -25.10 2.22
C ILE A 112 -51.86 -24.88 3.67
N HIS A 113 -50.98 -24.34 4.52
CA HIS A 113 -51.32 -23.96 5.89
C HIS A 113 -52.35 -22.82 5.93
N GLY A 114 -52.18 -21.78 5.11
CA GLY A 114 -53.17 -20.70 5.00
C GLY A 114 -54.53 -21.16 4.45
N LEU A 115 -54.54 -22.14 3.54
CA LEU A 115 -55.76 -22.79 3.05
C LEU A 115 -56.38 -23.73 4.09
N ALA A 116 -55.57 -24.44 4.88
CA ALA A 116 -56.05 -25.31 5.95
C ALA A 116 -56.62 -24.51 7.15
N GLU A 117 -56.08 -23.32 7.42
CA GLU A 117 -56.60 -22.38 8.42
C GLU A 117 -57.84 -21.61 7.90
N GLY A 118 -58.00 -21.44 6.59
CA GLY A 118 -59.13 -20.77 5.95
C GLY A 118 -60.40 -21.62 5.77
N VAL A 119 -60.40 -22.90 6.16
CA VAL A 119 -61.56 -23.81 6.09
C VAL A 119 -62.14 -24.05 7.49
N GLN A 120 -62.46 -22.97 8.18
CA GLN A 120 -63.49 -22.95 9.23
C GLN A 120 -64.58 -21.97 8.77
N ILE A 121 -65.41 -22.45 7.86
CA ILE A 121 -66.65 -21.80 7.44
C ILE A 121 -67.70 -22.20 8.48
N ASP A 122 -68.16 -21.21 9.25
CA ASP A 122 -69.30 -21.30 10.14
C ASP A 122 -70.54 -21.80 9.38
N SER A 123 -70.90 -23.06 9.64
CA SER A 123 -72.19 -23.60 9.26
C SER A 123 -73.22 -23.30 10.35
N SER A 124 -74.06 -22.30 10.07
CA SER A 124 -75.51 -22.29 10.31
C SER A 124 -76.08 -22.52 11.72
N SER A 125 -76.86 -21.54 12.20
CA SER A 125 -78.22 -21.79 12.68
C SER A 125 -78.98 -20.48 12.92
N VAL A 126 -79.66 -20.01 11.89
CA VAL A 126 -80.81 -19.09 12.03
C VAL A 126 -81.95 -19.85 12.70
N LYS A 127 -82.46 -19.32 13.83
CA LYS A 127 -83.79 -19.65 14.35
C LYS A 127 -84.54 -18.35 14.63
N VAL A 128 -85.64 -18.19 13.92
CA VAL A 128 -86.72 -17.23 14.20
C VAL A 128 -87.52 -17.77 15.39
N SER A 129 -87.87 -16.92 16.36
CA SER A 129 -89.26 -16.71 16.83
C SER A 129 -89.35 -15.81 18.07
N GLU A 130 -90.28 -14.86 17.94
CA GLU A 130 -91.26 -14.34 18.91
C GLU A 130 -90.90 -13.41 20.08
N ALA A 131 -91.72 -12.35 20.08
CA ALA A 131 -92.01 -11.29 21.04
C ALA A 131 -92.00 -11.63 22.53
N SER A 132 -91.66 -10.62 23.34
CA SER A 132 -92.43 -10.27 24.54
C SER A 132 -92.13 -8.85 25.03
N ASP A 133 -93.21 -8.13 25.33
CA ASP A 133 -93.35 -6.87 26.06
C ASP A 133 -92.42 -6.65 27.26
N SER A 134 -92.02 -5.39 27.48
CA SER A 134 -92.50 -4.60 28.64
C SER A 134 -91.92 -3.18 28.69
N LYS A 135 -92.81 -2.18 28.57
CA LYS A 135 -93.06 -1.03 29.48
C LYS A 135 -91.90 -0.45 30.30
N ASP A 136 -91.83 0.82 30.66
CA ASP A 136 -92.59 2.08 30.51
C ASP A 136 -91.67 3.11 31.21
N GLY A 137 -91.65 4.37 30.79
CA GLY A 137 -90.83 5.38 31.46
C GLY A 137 -91.00 6.79 30.88
N TRP A 138 -92.22 7.28 30.95
CA TRP A 138 -92.74 8.55 30.43
C TRP A 138 -91.99 9.82 30.88
N LEU A 139 -91.80 10.71 29.89
CA LEU A 139 -91.96 12.19 29.87
C LEU A 139 -91.03 13.01 30.80
N THR A 140 -90.33 14.06 30.35
CA THR A 140 -90.85 15.25 29.67
C THR A 140 -89.65 16.10 29.23
N SER A 141 -89.54 16.47 27.96
CA SER A 141 -89.05 17.80 27.59
C SER A 141 -89.70 18.15 26.25
N GLU A 142 -90.33 19.30 26.23
CA GLU A 142 -91.18 19.80 25.17
C GLU A 142 -90.41 19.93 23.85
N ASN A 143 -91.17 20.05 22.76
CA ASN A 143 -90.73 20.48 21.44
C ASN A 143 -89.97 21.82 21.53
N ARG A 144 -88.71 21.78 21.95
CA ARG A 144 -87.76 22.84 21.70
C ARG A 144 -87.33 22.65 20.27
N GLU A 145 -87.67 23.59 19.38
CA GLU A 145 -87.04 23.61 18.06
C GLU A 145 -85.53 23.50 18.30
N PRO A 146 -84.85 22.50 17.70
CA PRO A 146 -83.42 22.36 17.88
C PRO A 146 -82.79 23.69 17.47
N SER A 147 -81.93 24.21 18.33
CA SER A 147 -81.19 25.44 18.02
C SER A 147 -80.49 25.27 16.68
N ASP A 148 -80.26 26.37 15.95
CA ASP A 148 -79.58 26.29 14.65
C ASP A 148 -78.23 25.56 14.73
N LEU A 149 -77.61 25.59 15.91
CA LEU A 149 -76.40 24.84 16.23
C LEU A 149 -76.61 23.32 16.38
N GLU A 150 -77.73 22.89 16.98
CA GLU A 150 -78.11 21.48 17.07
C GLU A 150 -78.51 20.92 15.70
N LYS A 151 -79.17 21.72 14.85
CA LYS A 151 -79.47 21.35 13.45
C LYS A 151 -78.19 21.19 12.64
N TRP A 152 -77.30 22.18 12.74
CA TRP A 152 -75.98 22.13 12.09
C TRP A 152 -75.17 20.91 12.54
N ALA A 153 -75.17 20.58 13.84
CA ALA A 153 -74.45 19.40 14.36
C ALA A 153 -74.99 18.07 13.81
N VAL A 154 -76.27 18.00 13.42
CA VAL A 154 -76.88 16.82 12.79
C VAL A 154 -76.56 16.75 11.29
N GLU A 155 -76.44 17.90 10.60
CA GLU A 155 -76.14 17.97 9.15
C GLU A 155 -74.63 17.87 8.84
N PHE A 156 -73.78 18.31 9.77
CA PHE A 156 -72.32 18.30 9.65
C PHE A 156 -71.70 16.97 9.19
N PRO A 157 -72.09 15.80 9.74
CA PRO A 157 -71.54 14.50 9.35
C PRO A 157 -71.78 14.18 7.87
N ASP A 158 -72.97 14.51 7.35
CA ASP A 158 -73.37 14.24 5.97
C ASP A 158 -72.57 15.13 4.99
N ILE A 159 -72.41 16.41 5.32
CA ILE A 159 -71.58 17.35 4.55
C ILE A 159 -70.15 16.82 4.45
N LEU A 160 -69.59 16.37 5.57
CA LEU A 160 -68.24 15.86 5.61
C LEU A 160 -68.11 14.54 4.83
N ASP A 161 -69.08 13.63 4.94
CA ASP A 161 -69.09 12.38 4.17
C ASP A 161 -69.14 12.61 2.65
N VAL A 162 -69.86 13.65 2.18
CA VAL A 162 -69.83 14.08 0.77
C VAL A 162 -68.43 14.55 0.36
N LEU A 163 -67.80 15.42 1.16
CA LEU A 163 -66.45 15.92 0.87
C LEU A 163 -65.41 14.80 0.83
N LEU A 164 -65.51 13.83 1.75
CA LEU A 164 -64.66 12.63 1.78
C LEU A 164 -64.88 11.74 0.55
N ALA A 165 -66.13 11.57 0.12
CA ALA A 165 -66.45 10.78 -1.07
C ALA A 165 -65.93 11.45 -2.36
N GLU A 166 -66.03 12.78 -2.46
CA GLU A 166 -65.52 13.58 -3.58
C GLU A 166 -63.98 13.76 -3.55
N ARG A 167 -63.30 13.30 -2.49
CA ARG A 167 -61.86 13.48 -2.25
C ARG A 167 -61.42 14.95 -2.23
N ARG A 168 -62.30 15.85 -1.78
CA ARG A 168 -62.02 17.29 -1.63
C ARG A 168 -61.29 17.54 -0.31
N VAL A 169 -60.02 17.15 -0.26
CA VAL A 169 -59.21 17.10 0.98
C VAL A 169 -59.12 18.46 1.67
N ASP A 170 -58.82 19.54 0.95
CA ASP A 170 -58.64 20.87 1.55
C ASP A 170 -59.94 21.37 2.22
N GLU A 171 -61.07 21.19 1.55
CA GLU A 171 -62.39 21.57 2.07
C GLU A 171 -62.84 20.67 3.22
N ALA A 172 -62.47 19.39 3.21
CA ALA A 172 -62.72 18.48 4.31
C ALA A 172 -61.88 18.84 5.56
N LEU A 173 -60.65 19.35 5.38
CA LEU A 173 -59.82 19.86 6.47
C LEU A 173 -60.43 21.14 7.06
N GLU A 174 -60.83 22.10 6.23
CA GLU A 174 -61.47 23.34 6.67
C GLU A 174 -62.78 23.05 7.44
N ALA A 175 -63.62 22.14 6.93
CA ALA A 175 -64.84 21.72 7.61
C ALA A 175 -64.56 21.03 8.96
N LEU A 176 -63.52 20.20 9.05
CA LEU A 176 -63.11 19.56 10.30
C LEU A 176 -62.61 20.58 11.34
N ASP A 177 -61.84 21.58 10.91
CA ASP A 177 -61.35 22.66 11.79
C ASP A 177 -62.51 23.53 12.29
N GLU A 178 -63.45 23.89 11.41
CA GLU A 178 -64.67 24.61 11.77
C GLU A 178 -65.50 23.82 12.79
N GLY A 179 -65.69 22.52 12.55
CA GLY A 179 -66.43 21.66 13.47
C GLY A 179 -65.77 21.50 14.84
N GLU A 180 -64.44 21.43 14.91
CA GLU A 180 -63.73 21.36 16.18
C GLU A 180 -63.74 22.70 16.93
N GLN A 181 -63.68 23.83 16.21
CA GLN A 181 -63.86 25.15 16.80
C GLN A 181 -65.27 25.30 17.38
N ILE A 182 -66.30 24.91 16.64
CA ILE A 182 -67.69 24.94 17.09
C ILE A 182 -67.91 24.05 18.31
N ALA A 183 -67.37 22.82 18.31
CA ALA A 183 -67.45 21.92 19.46
C ALA A 183 -66.73 22.49 20.71
N SER A 184 -65.59 23.15 20.51
CA SER A 184 -64.83 23.79 21.60
C SER A 184 -65.56 25.01 22.16
N ASP A 185 -66.10 25.86 21.29
CA ASP A 185 -66.92 27.02 21.64
C ASP A 185 -68.18 26.60 22.40
N ALA A 186 -68.85 25.54 21.94
CA ALA A 186 -70.06 25.04 22.58
C ALA A 186 -69.78 24.45 23.97
N LYS A 187 -68.62 23.80 24.15
CA LYS A 187 -68.15 23.31 25.45
C LYS A 187 -67.85 24.46 26.41
N GLN A 188 -67.23 25.54 25.94
CA GLN A 188 -66.87 26.69 26.77
C GLN A 188 -68.10 27.54 27.15
N LYS A 189 -68.99 27.78 26.18
CA LYS A 189 -70.19 28.61 26.35
C LYS A 189 -71.39 27.83 26.90
N LYS A 190 -71.29 26.50 27.05
CA LYS A 190 -72.37 25.58 27.46
C LYS A 190 -73.64 25.75 26.63
N THR A 191 -73.49 25.88 25.32
CA THR A 191 -74.61 26.16 24.40
C THR A 191 -75.25 24.91 23.81
N LEU A 192 -74.60 23.74 23.92
CA LEU A 192 -75.14 22.45 23.51
C LEU A 192 -75.39 21.56 24.74
N ASP A 193 -76.37 20.68 24.62
CA ASP A 193 -76.59 19.59 25.57
C ASP A 193 -75.34 18.68 25.65
N PRO A 194 -74.95 18.19 26.86
CA PRO A 194 -73.77 17.35 27.02
C PRO A 194 -73.75 16.11 26.12
N ASP A 195 -74.90 15.46 25.88
CA ASP A 195 -74.97 14.23 25.09
C ASP A 195 -74.76 14.53 23.59
N VAL A 196 -75.32 15.64 23.12
CA VAL A 196 -75.13 16.14 21.73
C VAL A 196 -73.68 16.56 21.51
N LEU A 197 -73.05 17.20 22.49
CA LEU A 197 -71.65 17.62 22.41
C LEU A 197 -70.69 16.42 22.36
N ILE A 198 -70.94 15.36 23.15
CA ILE A 198 -70.16 14.12 23.10
C ILE A 198 -70.35 13.43 21.75
N SER A 199 -71.59 13.36 21.25
CA SER A 199 -71.89 12.81 19.93
C SER A 199 -71.12 13.52 18.82
N LEU A 200 -71.17 14.87 18.79
CA LEU A 200 -70.44 15.68 17.82
C LEU A 200 -68.92 15.45 17.90
N GLN A 201 -68.34 15.39 19.10
CA GLN A 201 -66.92 15.09 19.29
C GLN A 201 -66.55 13.68 18.79
N ASN A 202 -67.40 12.69 19.03
CA ASN A 202 -67.20 11.33 18.51
C ASN A 202 -67.25 11.32 16.97
N VAL A 203 -68.19 12.04 16.36
CA VAL A 203 -68.27 12.12 14.89
C VAL A 203 -67.07 12.84 14.29
N ILE A 204 -66.63 13.96 14.88
CA ILE A 204 -65.43 14.69 14.43
C ILE A 204 -64.21 13.77 14.50
N THR A 205 -64.03 13.03 15.59
CA THR A 205 -62.90 12.10 15.75
C THR A 205 -62.97 10.92 14.78
N GLU A 206 -64.15 10.33 14.58
CA GLU A 206 -64.36 9.23 13.62
C GLU A 206 -64.08 9.68 12.18
N ARG A 207 -64.61 10.85 11.78
CA ARG A 207 -64.44 11.36 10.41
C ARG A 207 -63.03 11.87 10.16
N ARG A 208 -62.35 12.45 11.15
CA ARG A 208 -60.91 12.74 11.13
C ARG A 208 -60.10 11.48 10.88
N GLN A 209 -60.40 10.40 11.60
CA GLN A 209 -59.73 9.11 11.42
C GLN A 209 -59.99 8.53 10.02
N LYS A 210 -61.23 8.60 9.53
CA LYS A 210 -61.61 8.17 8.18
C LYS A 210 -60.86 8.94 7.07
N LEU A 211 -60.71 10.26 7.21
CA LEU A 211 -59.92 11.07 6.28
C LEU A 211 -58.43 10.69 6.35
N ALA A 212 -57.89 10.52 7.56
CA ALA A 212 -56.50 10.08 7.74
C ALA A 212 -56.25 8.70 7.08
N ASP A 213 -57.18 7.77 7.21
CA ASP A 213 -57.06 6.45 6.59
C ASP A 213 -57.11 6.54 5.06
N GLN A 214 -58.02 7.33 4.48
CA GLN A 214 -58.07 7.59 3.03
C GLN A 214 -56.78 8.23 2.49
N LEU A 215 -56.22 9.21 3.21
CA LEU A 215 -54.96 9.85 2.84
C LEU A 215 -53.77 8.88 2.95
N SER A 216 -53.77 8.03 3.98
CA SER A 216 -52.73 7.00 4.16
C SER A 216 -52.75 5.96 3.03
N GLU A 217 -53.94 5.53 2.63
CA GLU A 217 -54.14 4.60 1.52
C GLU A 217 -53.67 5.22 0.20
N ALA A 218 -54.04 6.48 -0.06
CA ALA A 218 -53.60 7.22 -1.23
C ALA A 218 -52.06 7.38 -1.27
N ALA A 219 -51.42 7.65 -0.13
CA ALA A 219 -49.97 7.77 -0.04
C ALA A 219 -49.22 6.44 -0.31
N CYS A 220 -49.87 5.29 -0.07
CA CYS A 220 -49.27 3.97 -0.29
C CYS A 220 -49.42 3.44 -1.72
N GLN A 221 -50.19 4.11 -2.59
CA GLN A 221 -50.40 3.63 -3.95
C GLN A 221 -49.14 3.81 -4.82
N PRO A 222 -48.70 2.78 -5.58
CA PRO A 222 -47.51 2.88 -6.44
C PRO A 222 -47.63 3.94 -7.57
N SER A 223 -48.86 4.28 -7.96
CA SER A 223 -49.15 5.29 -8.99
C SER A 223 -49.07 6.73 -8.48
N THR A 224 -49.04 6.93 -7.16
CA THR A 224 -49.05 8.27 -6.53
C THR A 224 -47.78 9.02 -6.89
N ARG A 225 -47.95 10.19 -7.52
CA ARG A 225 -46.83 11.02 -7.95
C ARG A 225 -46.30 11.85 -6.79
N GLY A 226 -45.08 12.39 -6.93
CA GLY A 226 -44.43 13.15 -5.85
C GLY A 226 -45.22 14.38 -5.36
N GLY A 227 -45.98 15.04 -6.24
CA GLY A 227 -46.86 16.16 -5.86
C GLY A 227 -48.06 15.70 -5.02
N GLU A 228 -48.73 14.64 -5.46
CA GLU A 228 -49.89 14.03 -4.77
C GLU A 228 -49.47 13.45 -3.41
N LEU A 229 -48.33 12.76 -3.35
CA LEU A 229 -47.76 12.27 -2.11
C LEU A 229 -47.52 13.42 -1.12
N ARG A 230 -46.87 14.50 -1.56
CA ARG A 230 -46.59 15.65 -0.69
C ARG A 230 -47.87 16.30 -0.16
N ALA A 231 -48.90 16.42 -1.00
CA ALA A 231 -50.21 16.94 -0.59
C ALA A 231 -50.88 16.04 0.46
N ALA A 232 -50.92 14.72 0.22
CA ALA A 232 -51.51 13.76 1.17
C ALA A 232 -50.77 13.73 2.51
N ILE A 233 -49.43 13.75 2.50
CA ILE A 233 -48.62 13.80 3.73
C ILE A 233 -48.78 15.14 4.47
N SER A 234 -48.90 16.26 3.75
CA SER A 234 -49.15 17.57 4.38
C SER A 234 -50.52 17.61 5.04
N ALA A 235 -51.55 17.08 4.36
CA ALA A 235 -52.90 16.96 4.91
C ALA A 235 -52.93 16.06 6.18
N LEU A 236 -52.25 14.90 6.15
CA LEU A 236 -52.10 14.04 7.33
C LEU A 236 -51.42 14.75 8.50
N LYS A 237 -50.39 15.55 8.21
CA LYS A 237 -49.73 16.36 9.23
C LYS A 237 -50.70 17.39 9.84
N MET A 238 -51.49 18.07 9.01
CA MET A 238 -52.48 19.05 9.47
C MET A 238 -53.56 18.42 10.35
N LEU A 239 -53.93 17.15 10.10
CA LEU A 239 -54.84 16.37 10.96
C LEU A 239 -54.25 15.99 12.34
N GLY A 240 -52.99 16.32 12.61
CA GLY A 240 -52.29 15.99 13.85
C GLY A 240 -51.58 14.64 13.86
N ASP A 241 -51.62 13.86 12.77
CA ASP A 241 -50.94 12.56 12.66
C ASP A 241 -49.56 12.68 11.99
N GLY A 242 -48.72 13.56 12.54
CA GLY A 242 -47.35 13.80 12.08
C GLY A 242 -46.46 12.55 12.02
N PRO A 243 -46.46 11.66 13.03
CA PRO A 243 -45.63 10.45 13.03
C PRO A 243 -46.00 9.46 11.93
N ARG A 244 -47.31 9.23 11.69
CA ARG A 244 -47.76 8.38 10.59
C ARG A 244 -47.44 9.02 9.25
N ALA A 245 -47.66 10.34 9.12
CA ALA A 245 -47.31 11.10 7.91
C ALA A 245 -45.82 10.99 7.56
N HIS A 246 -44.93 11.18 8.55
CA HIS A 246 -43.49 11.06 8.34
C HIS A 246 -43.08 9.63 7.94
N SER A 247 -43.61 8.62 8.64
CA SER A 247 -43.34 7.21 8.35
C SER A 247 -43.79 6.81 6.94
N LEU A 248 -44.96 7.26 6.51
CA LEU A 248 -45.50 7.03 5.17
C LEU A 248 -44.64 7.69 4.09
N LEU A 249 -44.20 8.94 4.31
CA LEU A 249 -43.29 9.63 3.39
C LEU A 249 -41.99 8.84 3.21
N MET A 250 -41.35 8.42 4.30
CA MET A 250 -40.12 7.65 4.26
C MET A 250 -40.31 6.29 3.57
N ASN A 251 -41.42 5.61 3.85
CA ASN A 251 -41.76 4.33 3.22
C ASN A 251 -42.00 4.48 1.71
N ALA A 252 -42.70 5.53 1.27
CA ALA A 252 -42.93 5.78 -0.15
C ALA A 252 -41.60 6.04 -0.90
N HIS A 253 -40.70 6.85 -0.33
CA HIS A 253 -39.36 7.03 -0.90
C HIS A 253 -38.55 5.74 -0.92
N TYR A 254 -38.63 4.93 0.14
CA TYR A 254 -37.94 3.65 0.23
C TYR A 254 -38.45 2.62 -0.80
N GLN A 255 -39.75 2.49 -0.99
CA GLN A 255 -40.34 1.60 -1.99
C GLN A 255 -39.93 2.00 -3.41
N ARG A 256 -39.97 3.30 -3.73
CA ARG A 256 -39.53 3.82 -5.03
C ARG A 256 -38.04 3.59 -5.26
N TYR A 257 -37.23 3.76 -4.21
CA TYR A 257 -35.81 3.43 -4.22
C TYR A 257 -35.58 1.93 -4.50
N GLN A 258 -36.29 1.03 -3.81
CA GLN A 258 -36.17 -0.41 -4.02
C GLN A 258 -36.54 -0.83 -5.43
N TYR A 259 -37.61 -0.25 -6.00
CA TYR A 259 -38.01 -0.50 -7.38
C TYR A 259 -36.91 -0.12 -8.36
N ASN A 260 -36.34 1.08 -8.21
CA ASN A 260 -35.24 1.53 -9.07
C ASN A 260 -33.96 0.70 -8.90
N MET A 261 -33.70 0.17 -7.70
CA MET A 261 -32.54 -0.68 -7.42
C MET A 261 -32.57 -1.98 -8.25
N GLN A 262 -33.74 -2.53 -8.55
CA GLN A 262 -33.88 -3.77 -9.33
C GLN A 262 -33.35 -3.62 -10.76
N SER A 263 -33.27 -2.39 -11.28
CA SER A 263 -32.73 -2.10 -12.62
C SER A 263 -31.20 -2.12 -12.69
N LEU A 264 -30.51 -1.99 -11.55
CA LEU A 264 -29.05 -1.98 -11.49
C LEU A 264 -28.50 -3.39 -11.32
N ARG A 265 -27.80 -3.89 -12.34
CA ARG A 265 -27.05 -5.15 -12.26
C ARG A 265 -25.55 -4.88 -12.17
N PRO A 266 -24.82 -5.55 -11.26
CA PRO A 266 -23.35 -5.54 -11.28
C PRO A 266 -22.86 -6.09 -12.62
N SER A 267 -22.14 -5.26 -13.38
CA SER A 267 -21.48 -5.70 -14.62
C SER A 267 -20.18 -6.40 -14.28
N SER A 268 -19.93 -7.60 -14.82
CA SER A 268 -18.73 -8.40 -14.54
C SER A 268 -17.45 -7.89 -15.22
N THR A 269 -17.55 -6.89 -16.10
CA THR A 269 -16.48 -6.51 -17.04
C THR A 269 -15.79 -5.17 -16.73
N SER A 270 -16.36 -4.32 -15.88
CA SER A 270 -15.76 -3.02 -15.53
C SER A 270 -15.17 -3.05 -14.12
N TYR A 271 -13.92 -2.60 -13.96
CA TYR A 271 -13.39 -2.16 -12.67
C TYR A 271 -14.45 -1.29 -12.00
N GLY A 272 -14.94 -1.66 -10.83
CA GLY A 272 -16.29 -1.35 -10.31
C GLY A 272 -16.69 0.13 -10.15
N GLY A 273 -15.94 1.10 -10.66
CA GLY A 273 -16.26 2.53 -10.68
C GLY A 273 -17.57 2.85 -11.40
N ALA A 274 -17.87 2.25 -12.55
CA ALA A 274 -19.13 2.50 -13.27
C ALA A 274 -20.36 2.04 -12.47
N TYR A 275 -20.28 0.85 -11.87
CA TYR A 275 -21.30 0.35 -10.95
C TYR A 275 -21.45 1.25 -9.73
N THR A 276 -20.33 1.64 -9.11
CA THR A 276 -20.33 2.56 -7.95
C THR A 276 -20.96 3.91 -8.32
N ALA A 277 -20.67 4.48 -9.49
CA ALA A 277 -21.26 5.73 -9.94
C ALA A 277 -22.78 5.63 -10.10
N ALA A 278 -23.27 4.62 -10.81
CA ALA A 278 -24.69 4.44 -11.04
C ALA A 278 -25.45 4.19 -9.72
N LEU A 279 -24.90 3.33 -8.86
CA LEU A 279 -25.48 3.03 -7.55
C LEU A 279 -25.45 4.25 -6.63
N SER A 280 -24.34 4.99 -6.60
CA SER A 280 -24.16 6.18 -5.78
C SER A 280 -25.12 7.28 -6.21
N GLN A 281 -25.27 7.50 -7.52
CA GLN A 281 -26.25 8.44 -8.05
C GLN A 281 -27.68 8.05 -7.63
N LEU A 282 -28.07 6.78 -7.75
CA LEU A 282 -29.39 6.31 -7.34
C LEU A 282 -29.65 6.55 -5.84
N VAL A 283 -28.74 6.12 -4.98
CA VAL A 283 -28.90 6.18 -3.52
C VAL A 283 -28.94 7.63 -3.05
N PHE A 284 -27.95 8.44 -3.42
CA PHE A 284 -27.83 9.80 -2.90
C PHE A 284 -28.85 10.77 -3.52
N SER A 285 -29.34 10.51 -4.74
CA SER A 285 -30.49 11.28 -5.28
C SER A 285 -31.80 10.93 -4.58
N ALA A 286 -32.03 9.65 -4.24
CA ALA A 286 -33.19 9.25 -3.45
C ALA A 286 -33.16 9.86 -2.03
N ILE A 287 -31.98 9.86 -1.39
CA ILE A 287 -31.78 10.53 -0.09
C ILE A 287 -32.02 12.04 -0.21
N ALA A 288 -31.47 12.69 -1.25
CA ALA A 288 -31.67 14.12 -1.49
C ALA A 288 -33.15 14.48 -1.64
N GLN A 289 -33.91 13.65 -2.37
CA GLN A 289 -35.33 13.88 -2.60
C GLN A 289 -36.14 13.69 -1.32
N ALA A 290 -35.92 12.61 -0.58
CA ALA A 290 -36.58 12.35 0.69
C ALA A 290 -36.28 13.44 1.73
N ALA A 291 -35.03 13.91 1.79
CA ALA A 291 -34.63 15.00 2.66
C ALA A 291 -35.31 16.32 2.25
N SER A 292 -35.38 16.63 0.95
CA SER A 292 -36.05 17.83 0.46
C SER A 292 -37.55 17.83 0.77
N ASP A 293 -38.25 16.71 0.54
CA ASP A 293 -39.68 16.60 0.80
C ASP A 293 -39.97 16.60 2.30
N SER A 294 -39.16 15.92 3.11
CA SER A 294 -39.28 15.94 4.58
C SER A 294 -39.03 17.34 5.15
N MET A 295 -37.98 18.05 4.70
CA MET A 295 -37.71 19.42 5.14
C MET A 295 -38.83 20.40 4.75
N ALA A 296 -39.44 20.22 3.57
CA ALA A 296 -40.55 21.06 3.13
C ALA A 296 -41.80 20.92 4.02
N ILE A 297 -42.07 19.72 4.55
CA ILE A 297 -43.28 19.42 5.34
C ILE A 297 -43.03 19.54 6.86
N PHE A 298 -41.87 19.05 7.34
CA PHE A 298 -41.56 18.85 8.76
C PHE A 298 -40.40 19.71 9.27
N GLY A 299 -39.80 20.59 8.47
CA GLY A 299 -38.53 21.28 8.78
C GLY A 299 -38.47 22.15 10.05
N LYS A 300 -39.59 22.36 10.75
CA LYS A 300 -39.65 23.06 12.05
C LYS A 300 -39.51 22.13 13.26
N GLU A 301 -39.57 20.81 13.05
CA GLU A 301 -39.69 19.79 14.10
C GLU A 301 -38.42 18.90 14.13
N PRO A 302 -37.60 18.97 15.19
CA PRO A 302 -36.31 18.26 15.24
C PRO A 302 -36.41 16.74 15.37
N SER A 303 -37.54 16.21 15.84
CA SER A 303 -37.80 14.76 15.95
C SER A 303 -37.76 14.08 14.59
N TYR A 304 -38.48 14.62 13.61
CA TYR A 304 -38.55 14.06 12.25
C TYR A 304 -37.23 14.19 11.49
N MET A 305 -36.46 15.26 11.75
CA MET A 305 -35.10 15.39 11.22
C MET A 305 -34.18 14.26 11.71
N SER A 306 -34.30 13.85 12.97
CA SER A 306 -33.48 12.77 13.54
C SER A 306 -33.81 11.42 12.88
N GLU A 307 -35.09 11.13 12.66
CA GLU A 307 -35.54 9.94 11.93
C GLU A 307 -35.05 9.93 10.47
N LEU A 308 -35.09 11.07 9.78
CA LEU A 308 -34.55 11.23 8.43
C LEU A 308 -33.04 10.94 8.38
N VAL A 309 -32.26 11.46 9.34
CA VAL A 309 -30.81 11.21 9.43
C VAL A 309 -30.53 9.72 9.66
N MET A 310 -31.29 9.07 10.54
CA MET A 310 -31.19 7.62 10.79
C MET A 310 -31.49 6.82 9.52
N TRP A 311 -32.56 7.17 8.80
CA TRP A 311 -32.91 6.52 7.55
C TRP A 311 -31.83 6.72 6.48
N ALA A 312 -31.33 7.95 6.28
CA ALA A 312 -30.27 8.24 5.32
C ALA A 312 -28.95 7.51 5.65
N THR A 313 -28.61 7.40 6.94
CA THR A 313 -27.45 6.63 7.41
C THR A 313 -27.62 5.15 7.06
N LYS A 314 -28.77 4.55 7.34
CA LYS A 314 -29.06 3.15 7.00
C LYS A 314 -28.98 2.87 5.49
N GLN A 315 -29.48 3.78 4.65
CA GLN A 315 -29.35 3.65 3.19
C GLN A 315 -27.89 3.78 2.73
N THR A 316 -27.12 4.67 3.36
CA THR A 316 -25.68 4.86 3.08
C THR A 316 -24.86 3.63 3.48
N GLU A 317 -25.20 2.99 4.60
CA GLU A 317 -24.58 1.73 5.03
C GLU A 317 -24.87 0.58 4.07
N ALA A 318 -26.14 0.44 3.65
CA ALA A 318 -26.54 -0.56 2.65
C ALA A 318 -25.82 -0.35 1.30
N PHE A 319 -25.70 0.90 0.86
CA PHE A 319 -24.90 1.29 -0.29
C PHE A 319 -23.44 0.85 -0.15
N ALA A 320 -22.80 1.18 0.97
CA ALA A 320 -21.40 0.85 1.21
C ALA A 320 -21.16 -0.66 1.20
N LEU A 321 -22.09 -1.46 1.76
CA LEU A 321 -22.03 -2.92 1.71
C LEU A 321 -22.07 -3.46 0.27
N LEU A 322 -22.94 -2.91 -0.58
CA LEU A 322 -23.04 -3.31 -1.99
C LEU A 322 -21.78 -2.95 -2.78
N VAL A 323 -21.25 -1.73 -2.60
CA VAL A 323 -19.99 -1.31 -3.23
C VAL A 323 -18.83 -2.17 -2.75
N LYS A 324 -18.76 -2.47 -1.44
CA LYS A 324 -17.74 -3.34 -0.88
C LYS A 324 -17.78 -4.72 -1.52
N ARG A 325 -18.96 -5.33 -1.62
CA ARG A 325 -19.14 -6.68 -2.17
C ARG A 325 -18.86 -6.75 -3.68
N HIS A 326 -19.35 -5.79 -4.46
CA HIS A 326 -19.38 -5.90 -5.91
C HIS A 326 -18.31 -5.08 -6.65
N ALA A 327 -17.66 -4.12 -6.00
CA ALA A 327 -16.62 -3.28 -6.60
C ALA A 327 -15.27 -3.37 -5.88
N LEU A 328 -15.25 -3.32 -4.54
CA LEU A 328 -14.00 -3.21 -3.78
C LEU A 328 -13.38 -4.55 -3.41
N ALA A 329 -14.14 -5.59 -3.06
CA ALA A 329 -13.56 -6.82 -2.50
C ALA A 329 -12.54 -7.50 -3.44
N SER A 330 -12.90 -7.67 -4.72
CA SER A 330 -12.01 -8.29 -5.71
C SER A 330 -10.87 -7.36 -6.12
N SER A 331 -11.14 -6.06 -6.32
CA SER A 331 -10.12 -5.09 -6.71
C SER A 331 -9.10 -4.86 -5.60
N ALA A 332 -9.53 -4.72 -4.34
CA ALA A 332 -8.67 -4.56 -3.18
C ALA A 332 -7.78 -5.79 -2.97
N ALA A 333 -8.35 -7.00 -3.01
CA ALA A 333 -7.59 -8.24 -2.88
C ALA A 333 -6.52 -8.39 -3.96
N ALA A 334 -6.79 -7.92 -5.18
CA ALA A 334 -5.84 -7.95 -6.26
C ALA A 334 -4.76 -6.86 -6.16
N GLY A 335 -4.89 -5.84 -5.29
CA GLY A 335 -4.01 -4.65 -5.21
C GLY A 335 -4.41 -3.50 -6.15
N GLY A 336 -5.67 -3.46 -6.58
CA GLY A 336 -6.26 -2.44 -7.46
C GLY A 336 -6.55 -1.13 -6.74
N LEU A 337 -5.51 -0.43 -6.28
CA LEU A 337 -5.62 0.80 -5.50
C LEU A 337 -6.36 1.91 -6.25
N ARG A 338 -6.06 2.15 -7.54
CA ARG A 338 -6.82 3.09 -8.40
C ARG A 338 -8.32 2.85 -8.36
N ALA A 339 -8.75 1.60 -8.59
CA ALA A 339 -10.16 1.27 -8.63
C ALA A 339 -10.85 1.50 -7.27
N ALA A 340 -10.14 1.20 -6.18
CA ALA A 340 -10.63 1.49 -4.83
C ALA A 340 -10.74 3.01 -4.58
N ALA A 341 -9.72 3.78 -4.97
CA ALA A 341 -9.69 5.23 -4.85
C ALA A 341 -10.81 5.90 -5.65
N GLU A 342 -11.02 5.48 -6.90
CA GLU A 342 -12.11 5.99 -7.75
C GLU A 342 -13.49 5.71 -7.12
N CYS A 343 -13.74 4.49 -6.64
CA CYS A 343 -15.02 4.15 -6.00
C CYS A 343 -15.29 5.01 -4.75
N VAL A 344 -14.27 5.22 -3.91
CA VAL A 344 -14.38 6.06 -2.72
C VAL A 344 -14.61 7.52 -3.13
N GLN A 345 -13.87 8.04 -4.10
CA GLN A 345 -13.99 9.42 -4.56
C GLN A 345 -15.38 9.70 -5.15
N ILE A 346 -15.93 8.79 -5.95
CA ILE A 346 -17.29 8.90 -6.49
C ILE A 346 -18.32 9.00 -5.36
N ALA A 347 -18.21 8.10 -4.37
CA ALA A 347 -19.15 8.05 -3.26
C ALA A 347 -19.08 9.31 -2.37
N LEU A 348 -17.86 9.74 -2.02
CA LEU A 348 -17.63 10.98 -1.26
C LEU A 348 -18.08 12.22 -2.04
N GLY A 349 -17.89 12.24 -3.36
CA GLY A 349 -18.35 13.32 -4.23
C GLY A 349 -19.85 13.55 -4.11
N HIS A 350 -20.66 12.49 -4.20
CA HIS A 350 -22.11 12.61 -4.03
C HIS A 350 -22.52 12.95 -2.59
N CYS A 351 -21.85 12.42 -1.56
CA CYS A 351 -22.11 12.82 -0.17
C CYS A 351 -21.79 14.30 0.09
N SER A 352 -20.74 14.86 -0.54
CA SER A 352 -20.38 16.27 -0.38
C SER A 352 -21.48 17.23 -0.88
N LEU A 353 -22.27 16.81 -1.88
CA LEU A 353 -23.42 17.56 -2.38
C LEU A 353 -24.57 17.59 -1.36
N LEU A 354 -24.73 16.51 -0.57
CA LEU A 354 -25.72 16.42 0.51
C LEU A 354 -25.27 17.20 1.74
N GLU A 355 -23.96 17.23 2.03
CA GLU A 355 -23.38 18.04 3.09
C GLU A 355 -23.65 19.52 2.93
N ALA A 356 -23.59 20.03 1.68
CA ALA A 356 -23.98 21.39 1.36
C ALA A 356 -25.46 21.72 1.68
N ARG A 357 -26.30 20.70 1.86
CA ARG A 357 -27.71 20.80 2.24
C ARG A 357 -27.97 20.42 3.70
N GLY A 358 -26.93 20.27 4.52
CA GLY A 358 -27.04 19.99 5.95
C GLY A 358 -27.07 18.51 6.33
N LEU A 359 -26.80 17.57 5.41
CA LEU A 359 -26.80 16.14 5.69
C LEU A 359 -25.39 15.54 5.51
N ALA A 360 -24.67 15.37 6.63
CA ALA A 360 -23.29 14.88 6.63
C ALA A 360 -23.17 13.35 6.66
N LEU A 361 -22.78 12.75 5.53
CA LEU A 361 -22.68 11.31 5.34
C LEU A 361 -21.26 10.82 5.00
N CYS A 362 -20.32 11.72 4.65
CA CYS A 362 -18.94 11.33 4.36
C CYS A 362 -18.27 10.53 5.50
N PRO A 363 -18.43 10.89 6.80
CA PRO A 363 -17.81 10.15 7.90
C PRO A 363 -18.23 8.67 7.95
N VAL A 364 -19.48 8.36 7.60
CA VAL A 364 -20.01 7.00 7.55
C VAL A 364 -19.29 6.20 6.46
N LEU A 365 -19.19 6.75 5.25
CA LEU A 365 -18.50 6.09 4.14
C LEU A 365 -17.00 5.90 4.40
N LEU A 366 -16.32 6.92 4.95
CA LEU A 366 -14.91 6.84 5.29
C LEU A 366 -14.63 5.70 6.26
N LYS A 367 -15.48 5.55 7.29
CA LYS A 367 -15.38 4.44 8.26
C LYS A 367 -15.58 3.07 7.60
N LEU A 368 -16.54 2.94 6.68
CA LEU A 368 -16.90 1.66 6.07
C LEU A 368 -15.93 1.23 4.96
N PHE A 369 -15.38 2.17 4.19
CA PHE A 369 -14.47 1.86 3.09
C PHE A 369 -13.00 1.78 3.51
N ARG A 370 -12.60 2.41 4.62
CA ARG A 370 -11.21 2.39 5.12
C ARG A 370 -10.56 1.00 5.13
N PRO A 371 -11.19 -0.07 5.68
CA PRO A 371 -10.55 -1.39 5.69
C PRO A 371 -10.29 -1.96 4.29
N SER A 372 -11.17 -1.68 3.33
CA SER A 372 -10.98 -2.13 1.95
C SER A 372 -9.90 -1.34 1.21
N VAL A 373 -9.75 -0.05 1.52
CA VAL A 373 -8.66 0.78 0.97
C VAL A 373 -7.32 0.40 1.58
N GLU A 374 -7.25 0.17 2.89
CA GLU A 374 -6.05 -0.33 3.58
C GLU A 374 -5.63 -1.69 3.01
N GLN A 375 -6.58 -2.60 2.79
CA GLN A 375 -6.30 -3.88 2.10
C GLN A 375 -5.76 -3.68 0.67
N ALA A 376 -6.34 -2.77 -0.10
CA ALA A 376 -5.89 -2.47 -1.47
C ALA A 376 -4.48 -1.86 -1.49
N LEU A 377 -4.18 -1.00 -0.52
CA LEU A 377 -2.89 -0.38 -0.29
C LEU A 377 -1.82 -1.45 0.01
N ASP A 378 -2.08 -2.31 1.00
CA ASP A 378 -1.15 -3.37 1.40
C ASP A 378 -0.88 -4.37 0.25
N ALA A 379 -1.93 -4.78 -0.47
CA ALA A 379 -1.80 -5.67 -1.62
C ALA A 379 -1.04 -4.99 -2.78
N ASN A 380 -1.20 -3.68 -2.98
CA ASN A 380 -0.45 -2.93 -3.98
C ASN A 380 1.04 -2.84 -3.61
N LEU A 381 1.36 -2.52 -2.36
CA LEU A 381 2.73 -2.46 -1.86
C LEU A 381 3.44 -3.81 -1.99
N ARG A 382 2.78 -4.91 -1.63
CA ARG A 382 3.30 -6.28 -1.86
C ARG A 382 3.57 -6.55 -3.33
N ARG A 383 2.67 -6.12 -4.23
CA ARG A 383 2.87 -6.26 -5.68
C ARG A 383 4.10 -5.48 -6.17
N ILE A 384 4.35 -4.28 -5.65
CA ILE A 384 5.56 -3.50 -5.97
C ILE A 384 6.80 -4.30 -5.55
N GLU A 385 6.79 -4.83 -4.34
CA GLU A 385 7.90 -5.62 -3.80
C GLU A 385 8.16 -6.89 -4.63
N GLU A 386 7.13 -7.69 -4.90
CA GLU A 386 7.21 -8.94 -5.66
C GLU A 386 7.64 -8.69 -7.12
N SER A 387 7.05 -7.69 -7.78
CA SER A 387 7.39 -7.35 -9.16
C SER A 387 8.82 -6.83 -9.29
N THR A 388 9.30 -6.07 -8.31
CA THR A 388 10.68 -5.56 -8.31
C THR A 388 11.67 -6.69 -8.03
N ALA A 389 11.36 -7.58 -7.07
CA ALA A 389 12.18 -8.74 -6.76
C ALA A 389 12.31 -9.73 -7.93
N ALA A 390 11.21 -9.99 -8.64
CA ALA A 390 11.23 -10.86 -9.82
C ALA A 390 12.13 -10.32 -10.93
N LEU A 391 12.17 -9.00 -11.14
CA LEU A 391 13.08 -8.40 -12.11
C LEU A 391 14.52 -8.36 -11.63
N ALA A 392 14.76 -8.10 -10.34
CA ALA A 392 16.09 -8.13 -9.77
C ALA A 392 16.75 -9.51 -9.85
N ALA A 393 15.96 -10.59 -9.75
CA ALA A 393 16.42 -11.96 -9.97
C ALA A 393 17.00 -12.19 -11.37
N ALA A 394 16.54 -11.44 -12.37
CA ALA A 394 16.95 -11.53 -13.77
C ALA A 394 17.77 -10.32 -14.25
N ASP A 395 18.13 -9.38 -13.36
CA ASP A 395 18.77 -8.12 -13.73
C ASP A 395 20.24 -8.33 -14.09
N ASP A 396 20.71 -7.68 -15.16
CA ASP A 396 22.14 -7.68 -15.55
C ASP A 396 22.96 -6.64 -14.78
N TRP A 397 22.28 -5.81 -13.97
CA TRP A 397 22.85 -4.69 -13.21
C TRP A 397 23.53 -3.62 -14.08
N VAL A 398 23.05 -3.44 -15.30
CA VAL A 398 23.54 -2.42 -16.24
C VAL A 398 22.62 -1.21 -16.21
N LEU A 399 23.19 -0.01 -16.00
CA LEU A 399 22.44 1.25 -16.05
C LEU A 399 22.06 1.60 -17.50
N ALA A 400 20.77 1.58 -17.80
CA ALA A 400 20.24 1.90 -19.12
C ALA A 400 19.16 3.00 -19.02
N TYR A 401 18.95 3.71 -20.14
CA TYR A 401 17.76 4.54 -20.30
C TYR A 401 16.51 3.64 -20.40
N PRO A 402 15.33 4.13 -19.99
CA PRO A 402 14.11 3.36 -20.15
C PRO A 402 13.89 3.07 -21.64
N PRO A 403 13.50 1.84 -22.03
CA PRO A 403 13.28 1.51 -23.42
C PRO A 403 12.18 2.42 -24.00
N ALA A 404 12.45 3.04 -25.15
CA ALA A 404 11.55 3.99 -25.83
C ALA A 404 10.16 3.42 -26.22
N GLY A 405 9.93 2.13 -25.96
CA GLY A 405 8.70 1.39 -26.26
C GLY A 405 7.72 1.24 -25.08
N THR A 406 8.08 1.58 -23.85
CA THR A 406 7.11 1.62 -22.74
C THR A 406 6.30 2.91 -22.84
N ARG A 407 5.54 3.03 -23.94
CA ARG A 407 4.52 4.07 -24.07
C ARG A 407 3.66 4.00 -22.82
N GLN A 408 3.51 5.16 -22.17
CA GLN A 408 2.40 5.49 -21.31
C GLN A 408 1.12 5.03 -22.01
N SER A 409 0.66 3.82 -21.69
CA SER A 409 -0.59 3.30 -22.20
C SER A 409 -1.70 3.95 -21.39
N GLY A 410 -2.13 5.12 -21.86
CA GLY A 410 -3.40 5.72 -21.51
C GLY A 410 -3.35 6.91 -20.55
N ARG A 411 -3.45 8.10 -21.15
CA ARG A 411 -4.07 9.34 -20.62
C ARG A 411 -3.22 10.24 -19.72
N SER A 412 -2.70 11.29 -20.35
CA SER A 412 -2.80 12.65 -19.82
C SER A 412 -3.00 13.63 -20.98
N THR A 413 -4.27 13.91 -21.29
CA THR A 413 -4.69 15.10 -22.04
C THR A 413 -4.95 16.20 -21.03
N THR A 414 -3.95 17.06 -20.79
CA THR A 414 -4.04 18.52 -20.59
C THR A 414 -2.72 19.04 -20.01
N SER A 415 -2.18 20.03 -20.72
CA SER A 415 -0.99 20.87 -20.52
C SER A 415 -0.55 21.16 -19.07
N PHE A 416 0.73 21.37 -18.73
CA PHE A 416 1.67 22.34 -19.30
C PHE A 416 3.12 21.99 -18.92
N GLY A 417 4.07 22.30 -19.81
CA GLY A 417 5.44 22.63 -19.40
C GLY A 417 6.51 21.64 -19.84
N SER A 418 7.10 21.93 -21.00
CA SER A 418 8.46 21.58 -21.38
C SER A 418 9.41 21.53 -20.17
N THR A 419 9.70 20.32 -19.70
CA THR A 419 11.03 19.97 -19.22
C THR A 419 11.38 18.68 -19.93
N THR A 420 12.43 18.73 -20.74
CA THR A 420 13.20 17.56 -21.15
C THR A 420 13.45 16.74 -19.88
N ALA A 421 12.65 15.70 -19.64
CA ALA A 421 12.83 14.86 -18.48
C ALA A 421 14.20 14.22 -18.66
N PHE A 422 15.18 14.64 -17.85
CA PHE A 422 16.46 13.96 -17.75
C PHE A 422 16.13 12.51 -17.43
N GLN A 423 16.18 11.65 -18.45
CA GLN A 423 15.94 10.23 -18.25
C GLN A 423 17.15 9.75 -17.46
N HIS A 424 16.92 9.33 -16.23
CA HIS A 424 17.99 8.79 -15.43
C HIS A 424 18.32 7.37 -15.91
N LYS A 425 19.61 7.04 -15.97
CA LYS A 425 20.03 5.67 -16.18
C LYS A 425 19.82 4.88 -14.89
N LEU A 426 19.09 3.79 -14.98
CA LEU A 426 18.78 2.86 -13.89
C LEU A 426 18.85 1.44 -14.44
N THR A 427 18.99 0.45 -13.56
CA THR A 427 18.82 -0.96 -13.98
C THR A 427 17.35 -1.30 -14.19
N SER A 428 17.08 -2.48 -14.76
CA SER A 428 15.72 -2.90 -15.11
C SER A 428 14.79 -2.98 -13.89
N SER A 429 15.29 -3.50 -12.77
CA SER A 429 14.56 -3.59 -11.50
C SER A 429 14.28 -2.20 -10.90
N ALA A 430 15.26 -1.30 -10.92
CA ALA A 430 15.11 0.06 -10.41
C ALA A 430 14.13 0.91 -11.24
N HIS A 431 14.12 0.75 -12.57
CA HIS A 431 13.12 1.37 -13.44
C HIS A 431 11.71 0.89 -13.11
N ARG A 432 11.52 -0.42 -12.93
CA ARG A 432 10.23 -0.98 -12.57
C ARG A 432 9.75 -0.47 -11.21
N PHE A 433 10.64 -0.47 -10.22
CA PHE A 433 10.34 0.06 -8.90
C PHE A 433 9.90 1.52 -8.98
N ASN A 434 10.69 2.39 -9.62
CA ASN A 434 10.35 3.80 -9.79
C ASN A 434 9.00 3.98 -10.51
N PHE A 435 8.78 3.25 -11.61
CA PHE A 435 7.52 3.32 -12.36
C PHE A 435 6.31 2.95 -11.50
N MET A 436 6.35 1.82 -10.79
CA MET A 436 5.24 1.40 -9.95
C MET A 436 5.01 2.35 -8.76
N VAL A 437 6.07 2.96 -8.23
CA VAL A 437 5.94 3.98 -7.19
C VAL A 437 5.32 5.28 -7.73
N GLN A 438 5.64 5.68 -8.95
CA GLN A 438 4.96 6.83 -9.58
C GLN A 438 3.46 6.56 -9.76
N ASP A 439 3.10 5.38 -10.28
CA ASP A 439 1.70 4.93 -10.41
C ASP A 439 1.00 4.90 -9.04
N PHE A 440 1.68 4.39 -8.02
CA PHE A 440 1.19 4.35 -6.65
C PHE A 440 0.82 5.75 -6.12
N PHE A 441 1.70 6.73 -6.26
CA PHE A 441 1.43 8.09 -5.79
C PHE A 441 0.33 8.80 -6.60
N GLU A 442 0.12 8.42 -7.86
CA GLU A 442 -1.01 8.92 -8.66
C GLU A 442 -2.34 8.34 -8.20
N ASP A 443 -2.37 7.04 -7.89
CA ASP A 443 -3.55 6.33 -7.39
C ASP A 443 -3.97 6.80 -5.99
N VAL A 444 -3.01 7.25 -5.20
CA VAL A 444 -3.21 7.71 -3.82
C VAL A 444 -3.75 9.15 -3.73
N GLY A 445 -3.52 9.99 -4.73
CA GLY A 445 -3.93 11.40 -4.71
C GLY A 445 -5.40 11.64 -4.28
N PRO A 446 -6.38 10.87 -4.80
CA PRO A 446 -7.78 10.95 -4.38
C PRO A 446 -8.07 10.51 -2.93
N LEU A 447 -7.18 9.73 -2.32
CA LEU A 447 -7.35 9.14 -0.99
C LEU A 447 -6.83 10.03 0.17
N LEU A 448 -6.33 11.23 -0.14
CA LEU A 448 -5.81 12.17 0.88
C LEU A 448 -6.85 12.53 1.96
N SER A 449 -8.15 12.53 1.61
CA SER A 449 -9.25 12.74 2.56
C SER A 449 -9.32 11.68 3.66
N MET A 450 -8.74 10.49 3.43
CA MET A 450 -8.76 9.37 4.38
C MET A 450 -7.65 9.44 5.43
N GLN A 451 -6.74 10.42 5.34
CA GLN A 451 -5.60 10.60 6.27
C GLN A 451 -4.67 9.38 6.36
N LEU A 452 -4.49 8.65 5.25
CA LEU A 452 -3.61 7.46 5.18
C LEU A 452 -2.13 7.82 4.91
N GLY A 453 -1.78 9.12 4.87
CA GLY A 453 -0.46 9.61 4.42
C GLY A 453 0.72 8.94 5.11
N GLY A 454 0.68 8.86 6.44
CA GLY A 454 1.74 8.22 7.24
C GLY A 454 1.88 6.72 6.96
N GLN A 455 0.77 5.99 6.86
CA GLN A 455 0.78 4.55 6.56
C GLN A 455 1.35 4.27 5.16
N MET A 456 1.02 5.11 4.17
CA MET A 456 1.50 4.97 2.80
C MET A 456 3.00 5.22 2.68
N LEU A 457 3.52 6.27 3.36
CA LEU A 457 4.95 6.54 3.40
C LEU A 457 5.73 5.45 4.14
N GLU A 458 5.19 4.94 5.24
CA GLU A 458 5.79 3.83 6.00
C GLU A 458 5.82 2.55 5.16
N GLY A 459 4.70 2.18 4.54
CA GLY A 459 4.64 1.01 3.66
C GLY A 459 5.62 1.11 2.48
N LEU A 460 5.72 2.27 1.84
CA LEU A 460 6.70 2.50 0.77
C LEU A 460 8.15 2.45 1.26
N PHE A 461 8.42 2.98 2.46
CA PHE A 461 9.73 2.84 3.11
C PHE A 461 10.08 1.36 3.32
N GLN A 462 9.15 0.55 3.79
CA GLN A 462 9.37 -0.90 3.97
C GLN A 462 9.68 -1.60 2.64
N VAL A 463 8.95 -1.27 1.58
CA VAL A 463 9.19 -1.82 0.24
C VAL A 463 10.56 -1.38 -0.31
N PHE A 464 10.96 -0.11 -0.11
CA PHE A 464 12.31 0.35 -0.45
C PHE A 464 13.40 -0.34 0.39
N ASN A 465 13.19 -0.51 1.69
CA ASN A 465 14.13 -1.21 2.55
C ASN A 465 14.28 -2.68 2.16
N SER A 466 13.20 -3.36 1.75
CA SER A 466 13.25 -4.71 1.17
C SER A 466 14.04 -4.74 -0.14
N TYR A 467 13.84 -3.73 -1.02
CA TYR A 467 14.64 -3.56 -2.22
C TYR A 467 16.13 -3.38 -1.90
N VAL A 468 16.50 -2.54 -0.93
CA VAL A 468 17.90 -2.36 -0.54
C VAL A 468 18.49 -3.63 0.09
N SER A 469 17.74 -4.35 0.93
CA SER A 469 18.20 -5.66 1.44
C SER A 469 18.46 -6.67 0.33
N MET A 470 17.65 -6.66 -0.72
CA MET A 470 17.88 -7.47 -1.92
C MET A 470 19.14 -7.02 -2.68
N LEU A 471 19.41 -5.72 -2.79
CA LEU A 471 20.67 -5.22 -3.37
C LEU A 471 21.89 -5.64 -2.54
N ILE A 472 21.77 -5.65 -1.21
CA ILE A 472 22.82 -6.16 -0.31
C ILE A 472 23.10 -7.63 -0.62
N LYS A 473 22.05 -8.46 -0.77
CA LYS A 473 22.16 -9.88 -1.14
C LYS A 473 22.71 -10.10 -2.56
N ALA A 474 22.74 -9.08 -3.41
CA ALA A 474 23.35 -9.15 -4.74
C ALA A 474 24.87 -8.90 -4.71
N LEU A 475 25.41 -8.35 -3.61
CA LEU A 475 26.86 -8.17 -3.45
C LEU A 475 27.53 -9.53 -3.19
N PRO A 476 28.71 -9.82 -3.77
CA PRO A 476 29.43 -11.06 -3.48
C PRO A 476 29.76 -11.20 -1.98
N GLY A 477 29.96 -12.41 -1.46
CA GLY A 477 30.27 -12.65 -0.04
C GLY A 477 29.13 -12.38 0.97
N SER A 478 28.04 -11.73 0.58
CA SER A 478 26.88 -11.43 1.47
C SER A 478 26.01 -12.66 1.83
N MET A 479 26.15 -13.77 1.11
CA MET A 479 25.37 -14.99 1.35
C MET A 479 25.89 -15.86 2.50
N GLU A 480 27.10 -15.62 3.00
CA GLU A 480 27.72 -16.47 4.02
C GLU A 480 27.22 -16.18 5.45
N GLU A 481 26.74 -14.96 5.73
CA GLU A 481 26.28 -14.56 7.08
C GLU A 481 24.81 -14.95 7.40
N GLU A 482 23.97 -15.30 6.40
CA GLU A 482 22.51 -15.47 6.58
C GLU A 482 22.00 -16.92 6.68
N ALA A 483 22.87 -17.93 6.78
CA ALA A 483 22.45 -19.34 6.92
C ALA A 483 21.67 -19.67 8.23
N ASN A 484 21.48 -18.70 9.13
CA ASN A 484 20.92 -18.90 10.48
C ASN A 484 19.52 -18.31 10.73
N TYR A 485 18.81 -17.75 9.74
CA TYR A 485 17.43 -17.29 9.93
C TYR A 485 16.46 -17.93 8.92
N GLU A 486 15.88 -19.06 9.32
CA GLU A 486 14.72 -19.69 8.68
C GLU A 486 13.51 -18.73 8.72
N GLY A 487 13.29 -17.96 7.65
CA GLY A 487 12.09 -17.13 7.53
C GLY A 487 11.99 -16.27 6.27
N SER A 488 13.11 -15.93 5.64
CA SER A 488 13.10 -15.25 4.34
C SER A 488 13.17 -16.31 3.25
N ALA A 489 12.05 -16.59 2.58
CA ALA A 489 12.06 -17.40 1.37
C ALA A 489 13.16 -16.85 0.44
N ASN A 490 14.19 -17.64 0.17
CA ASN A 490 15.35 -17.27 -0.65
C ASN A 490 14.89 -16.72 -2.00
N LYS A 491 14.67 -15.40 -2.08
CA LYS A 491 14.49 -14.67 -3.34
C LYS A 491 15.84 -14.77 -4.02
N ILE A 492 15.94 -15.63 -5.03
CA ILE A 492 17.15 -15.82 -5.83
C ILE A 492 17.43 -14.47 -6.51
N VAL A 493 18.54 -13.83 -6.15
CA VAL A 493 18.99 -12.55 -6.76
C VAL A 493 20.27 -12.85 -7.53
N ARG A 494 20.42 -12.25 -8.72
CA ARG A 494 21.64 -12.40 -9.51
C ARG A 494 22.78 -11.62 -8.87
N MET A 495 23.95 -12.25 -8.78
CA MET A 495 25.14 -11.61 -8.19
C MET A 495 25.69 -10.49 -9.07
N ALA A 496 26.15 -9.42 -8.44
CA ALA A 496 26.92 -8.35 -9.05
C ALA A 496 28.41 -8.70 -9.01
N GLU A 497 28.86 -9.49 -9.98
CA GLU A 497 30.22 -10.05 -10.03
C GLU A 497 31.28 -8.98 -10.29
N THR A 498 30.95 -7.91 -11.01
CA THR A 498 31.89 -6.86 -11.38
C THR A 498 31.70 -5.60 -10.53
N GLU A 499 32.78 -4.85 -10.28
CA GLU A 499 32.72 -3.55 -9.58
C GLU A 499 31.77 -2.57 -10.27
N SER A 500 31.66 -2.61 -11.60
CA SER A 500 30.68 -1.82 -12.34
C SER A 500 29.24 -2.15 -11.97
N GLN A 501 28.92 -3.43 -11.80
CA GLN A 501 27.58 -3.86 -11.40
C GLN A 501 27.32 -3.49 -9.94
N GLN A 502 28.30 -3.67 -9.05
CA GLN A 502 28.17 -3.34 -7.63
C GLN A 502 27.97 -1.82 -7.42
N ILE A 503 28.74 -0.99 -8.12
CA ILE A 503 28.57 0.47 -8.12
C ILE A 503 27.22 0.87 -8.76
N ALA A 504 26.72 0.12 -9.76
CA ALA A 504 25.38 0.34 -10.31
C ALA A 504 24.26 0.09 -9.28
N LEU A 505 24.41 -0.89 -8.36
CA LEU A 505 23.46 -1.09 -7.26
C LEU A 505 23.38 0.14 -6.36
N LEU A 506 24.56 0.69 -6.00
CA LEU A 506 24.66 1.91 -5.20
C LEU A 506 24.08 3.13 -5.95
N ALA A 507 24.30 3.22 -7.26
CA ALA A 507 23.77 4.29 -8.10
C ALA A 507 22.23 4.26 -8.16
N ASN A 508 21.63 3.08 -8.31
CA ASN A 508 20.18 2.87 -8.25
C ASN A 508 19.61 3.36 -6.91
N ALA A 509 20.12 2.80 -5.80
CA ALA A 509 19.62 3.09 -4.46
C ALA A 509 19.74 4.58 -4.11
N SER A 510 20.90 5.18 -4.42
CA SER A 510 21.16 6.60 -4.18
C SER A 510 20.24 7.52 -4.98
N LEU A 511 20.01 7.20 -6.28
CA LEU A 511 19.11 7.99 -7.12
C LEU A 511 17.66 7.90 -6.67
N LEU A 512 17.20 6.69 -6.36
CA LEU A 512 15.85 6.45 -5.90
C LEU A 512 15.55 7.25 -4.64
N ALA A 513 16.41 7.17 -3.63
CA ALA A 513 16.15 7.79 -2.33
C ALA A 513 16.46 9.30 -2.26
N ASP A 514 17.43 9.83 -3.01
CA ASP A 514 17.76 11.25 -2.93
C ASP A 514 16.84 12.13 -3.78
N GLU A 515 16.44 11.64 -4.96
CA GLU A 515 15.68 12.41 -5.95
C GLU A 515 14.30 11.82 -6.25
N LEU A 516 14.22 10.58 -6.75
CA LEU A 516 13.00 10.08 -7.38
C LEU A 516 11.85 9.86 -6.39
N LEU A 517 12.13 9.21 -5.26
CA LEU A 517 11.16 8.93 -4.20
C LEU A 517 10.71 10.21 -3.48
N PRO A 518 11.61 11.12 -3.03
CA PRO A 518 11.20 12.41 -2.49
C PRO A 518 10.36 13.24 -3.47
N ARG A 519 10.72 13.26 -4.76
CA ARG A 519 9.96 13.97 -5.79
C ARG A 519 8.57 13.38 -5.99
N ALA A 520 8.43 12.06 -5.95
CA ALA A 520 7.14 11.38 -6.02
C ALA A 520 6.27 11.71 -4.78
N ALA A 521 6.87 11.67 -3.59
CA ALA A 521 6.18 11.98 -2.33
C ALA A 521 5.70 13.45 -2.23
N MET A 522 6.29 14.39 -2.99
CA MET A 522 5.78 15.77 -3.06
C MET A 522 4.35 15.84 -3.60
N LYS A 523 3.91 14.85 -4.39
CA LYS A 523 2.51 14.75 -4.88
C LYS A 523 1.50 14.58 -3.74
N LEU A 524 1.91 14.07 -2.57
CA LEU A 524 1.05 13.95 -1.38
C LEU A 524 0.89 15.26 -0.59
N SER A 525 1.62 16.32 -0.93
CA SER A 525 1.54 17.57 -0.17
C SER A 525 0.25 18.33 -0.50
N PRO A 526 -0.45 18.91 0.50
CA PRO A 526 -1.69 19.68 0.30
C PRO A 526 -1.57 20.84 -0.72
N MET A 527 -0.34 21.29 -1.03
CA MET A 527 -0.07 22.33 -2.02
C MET A 527 -0.47 21.95 -3.46
N TYR A 528 -0.50 20.66 -3.82
CA TYR A 528 -0.88 20.23 -5.18
C TYR A 528 -2.39 20.28 -5.46
N GLN A 529 -3.22 20.50 -4.44
CA GLN A 529 -4.69 20.63 -4.58
C GLN A 529 -5.19 22.08 -4.63
N ALA A 530 -4.34 23.07 -4.33
CA ALA A 530 -4.75 24.48 -4.30
C ALA A 530 -4.96 25.12 -5.68
N ASN A 531 -4.91 24.35 -6.78
CA ASN A 531 -5.22 24.87 -8.12
C ASN A 531 -6.72 24.88 -8.45
N TYR A 532 -7.61 24.57 -7.49
CA TYR A 532 -9.06 24.62 -7.70
C TYR A 532 -9.84 25.60 -6.82
N LYS A 533 -9.19 26.39 -5.95
CA LYS A 533 -9.82 27.58 -5.36
C LYS A 533 -8.79 28.68 -5.20
N ASP A 534 -9.06 29.77 -5.93
CA ASP A 534 -8.41 31.06 -5.89
C ASP A 534 -8.22 31.53 -4.44
N ASP A 535 -6.96 31.63 -4.00
CA ASP A 535 -6.60 32.48 -2.87
C ASP A 535 -5.12 32.92 -3.00
N THR A 536 -4.91 33.91 -3.86
CA THR A 536 -3.64 34.63 -4.01
C THR A 536 -3.31 35.41 -2.74
N ARG A 537 -2.71 34.79 -1.71
CA ARG A 537 -2.02 35.50 -0.61
C ARG A 537 -1.22 34.60 0.34
N ARG A 538 -0.15 33.93 -0.11
CA ARG A 538 0.95 33.51 0.79
C ARG A 538 2.34 33.75 0.18
N ARG A 539 3.14 34.55 0.89
CA ARG A 539 4.51 34.99 0.53
C ARG A 539 5.54 33.83 0.45
N PRO A 540 6.68 34.01 -0.24
CA PRO A 540 7.59 32.93 -0.66
C PRO A 540 8.55 32.38 0.42
N LEU A 541 8.52 32.88 1.67
CA LEU A 541 9.58 32.60 2.65
C LEU A 541 9.40 31.31 3.51
N ASP A 542 8.22 30.68 3.50
CA ASP A 542 7.93 29.50 4.34
C ASP A 542 8.15 28.14 3.63
N LYS A 543 8.84 28.13 2.48
CA LYS A 543 8.98 26.91 1.66
C LYS A 543 9.88 25.83 2.26
N HIS A 544 10.75 26.16 3.22
CA HIS A 544 11.83 25.24 3.64
C HIS A 544 11.52 24.37 4.86
N ASN A 545 10.43 24.64 5.61
CA ASN A 545 10.22 24.04 6.94
C ASN A 545 8.91 23.24 7.11
N ARG A 546 8.20 22.92 6.03
CA ARG A 546 6.77 22.57 6.14
C ARG A 546 6.37 21.09 6.30
N ASN A 547 7.25 20.10 6.19
CA ASN A 547 6.87 18.68 6.40
C ASN A 547 7.92 17.89 7.22
N PRO A 548 7.81 17.83 8.56
CA PRO A 548 8.74 17.06 9.39
C PRO A 548 8.73 15.55 9.06
N GLU A 549 7.56 14.99 8.72
CA GLU A 549 7.40 13.58 8.33
C GLU A 549 8.19 13.24 7.06
N GLN A 550 8.16 14.09 6.03
CA GLN A 550 8.93 13.88 4.80
C GLN A 550 10.45 13.97 5.06
N ARG A 551 10.88 14.81 5.99
CA ARG A 551 12.30 14.89 6.39
C ARG A 551 12.74 13.65 7.14
N GLU A 552 11.93 13.16 8.07
CA GLU A 552 12.17 11.89 8.77
C GLU A 552 12.23 10.74 7.77
N TRP A 553 11.25 10.67 6.87
CA TRP A 553 11.21 9.65 5.82
C TRP A 553 12.44 9.69 4.93
N LYS A 554 12.88 10.87 4.45
CA LYS A 554 14.13 11.01 3.69
C LYS A 554 15.35 10.55 4.50
N ARG A 555 15.43 10.87 5.80
CA ARG A 555 16.52 10.38 6.67
C ARG A 555 16.54 8.86 6.77
N ARG A 556 15.37 8.22 6.92
CA ARG A 556 15.26 6.75 6.97
C ARG A 556 15.65 6.11 5.63
N LEU A 557 15.27 6.69 4.49
CA LEU A 557 15.72 6.23 3.16
C LEU A 557 17.26 6.27 3.04
N VAL A 558 17.89 7.36 3.48
CA VAL A 558 19.36 7.49 3.48
C VAL A 558 20.01 6.44 4.38
N ALA A 559 19.46 6.19 5.57
CA ALA A 559 19.97 5.16 6.48
C ALA A 559 19.94 3.74 5.86
N SER A 560 18.91 3.40 5.09
CA SER A 560 18.88 2.14 4.34
C SER A 560 20.02 2.04 3.32
N ILE A 561 20.29 3.13 2.58
CA ILE A 561 21.40 3.16 1.61
C ILE A 561 22.75 3.04 2.30
N ASP A 562 22.93 3.70 3.46
CA ASP A 562 24.20 3.65 4.18
C ASP A 562 24.54 2.21 4.60
N ARG A 563 23.54 1.38 4.95
CA ARG A 563 23.75 -0.07 5.16
C ARG A 563 24.33 -0.76 3.92
N LEU A 564 23.83 -0.45 2.73
CA LEU A 564 24.37 -1.00 1.48
C LEU A 564 25.80 -0.51 1.20
N LYS A 565 26.10 0.77 1.46
CA LYS A 565 27.46 1.31 1.35
C LYS A 565 28.43 0.64 2.33
N ASP A 566 28.00 0.43 3.57
CA ASP A 566 28.81 -0.22 4.60
C ASP A 566 29.13 -1.66 4.23
N THR A 567 28.15 -2.44 3.75
CA THR A 567 28.42 -3.80 3.28
C THR A 567 29.37 -3.80 2.09
N PHE A 568 29.18 -2.91 1.11
CA PHE A 568 30.08 -2.76 -0.04
C PHE A 568 31.52 -2.41 0.39
N CYS A 569 31.68 -1.42 1.28
CA CYS A 569 33.00 -0.98 1.73
C CYS A 569 33.69 -2.07 2.55
N ARG A 570 32.97 -2.72 3.47
CA ARG A 570 33.48 -3.83 4.28
C ARG A 570 33.94 -4.98 3.40
N GLN A 571 33.14 -5.39 2.43
CA GLN A 571 33.50 -6.47 1.53
C GLN A 571 34.79 -6.14 0.75
N HIS A 572 34.87 -4.96 0.14
CA HIS A 572 36.07 -4.59 -0.62
C HIS A 572 37.31 -4.36 0.23
N ALA A 573 37.15 -4.00 1.51
CA ALA A 573 38.23 -3.96 2.48
C ALA A 573 38.70 -5.38 2.83
N LEU A 574 37.77 -6.31 3.07
CA LEU A 574 38.10 -7.72 3.32
C LEU A 574 38.84 -8.35 2.13
N ASP A 575 38.35 -8.14 0.90
CA ASP A 575 38.99 -8.62 -0.33
C ASP A 575 40.40 -8.03 -0.56
N LEU A 576 40.72 -6.91 0.08
CA LEU A 576 42.02 -6.24 -0.03
C LEU A 576 42.98 -6.67 1.09
N ILE A 577 42.46 -6.85 2.30
CA ILE A 577 43.25 -7.15 3.49
C ILE A 577 43.54 -8.65 3.60
N PHE A 578 42.61 -9.51 3.18
CA PHE A 578 42.74 -10.96 3.33
C PHE A 578 42.86 -11.66 1.97
N THR A 579 43.70 -12.68 1.94
CA THR A 579 43.81 -13.62 0.82
C THR A 579 42.64 -14.59 0.79
N GLU A 580 42.44 -15.29 -0.34
CA GLU A 580 41.46 -16.39 -0.45
C GLU A 580 41.75 -17.54 0.55
N GLU A 581 42.99 -17.67 1.02
CA GLU A 581 43.43 -18.68 1.99
C GLU A 581 43.24 -18.25 3.45
N GLY A 582 42.83 -16.98 3.69
CA GLY A 582 42.57 -16.42 5.01
C GLY A 582 43.75 -15.70 5.67
N ASP A 583 44.92 -15.67 5.02
CA ASP A 583 46.08 -14.91 5.49
C ASP A 583 45.90 -13.41 5.26
N SER A 584 46.41 -12.58 6.19
CA SER A 584 46.37 -11.12 6.08
C SER A 584 47.54 -10.58 5.26
N HIS A 585 47.24 -9.80 4.22
CA HIS A 585 48.18 -8.94 3.51
C HIS A 585 48.66 -7.75 4.33
N LEU A 586 47.99 -7.45 5.45
CA LEU A 586 48.33 -6.38 6.38
C LEU A 586 48.75 -6.99 7.71
N SER A 587 50.05 -7.28 7.85
CA SER A 587 50.62 -7.89 9.06
C SER A 587 51.77 -7.06 9.61
N ALA A 588 52.00 -7.15 10.92
CA ALA A 588 53.09 -6.42 11.60
C ALA A 588 54.48 -6.81 11.04
N ASP A 589 54.61 -8.06 10.58
CA ASP A 589 55.81 -8.60 9.95
C ASP A 589 56.31 -7.79 8.75
N MET A 590 55.41 -7.09 8.04
CA MET A 590 55.77 -6.21 6.92
C MET A 590 56.74 -5.10 7.35
N TYR A 591 56.61 -4.61 8.57
CA TYR A 591 57.44 -3.53 9.11
C TYR A 591 58.57 -4.07 9.99
N ILE A 592 58.30 -5.09 10.80
CA ILE A 592 59.27 -5.63 11.77
C ILE A 592 60.47 -6.29 11.08
N ASN A 593 60.28 -6.87 9.89
CA ASN A 593 61.35 -7.60 9.18
C ASN A 593 62.21 -6.73 8.24
N MET A 594 61.92 -5.43 8.12
CA MET A 594 62.63 -4.51 7.21
C MET A 594 64.11 -4.34 7.56
N ASP A 595 64.44 -4.22 8.84
CA ASP A 595 65.81 -3.95 9.31
C ASP A 595 66.78 -5.15 9.12
N GLY A 596 66.27 -6.32 8.71
CA GLY A 596 67.06 -7.52 8.44
C GLY A 596 67.60 -7.65 7.01
N ASN A 597 67.14 -6.83 6.05
CA ASN A 597 67.42 -6.98 4.62
C ASN A 597 67.93 -5.66 4.01
N VAL A 598 69.22 -5.36 4.21
CA VAL A 598 69.79 -4.02 3.96
C VAL A 598 70.21 -3.78 2.49
N ASP A 599 70.35 -4.82 1.66
CA ASP A 599 71.18 -4.72 0.45
C ASP A 599 70.54 -4.11 -0.81
N VAL A 600 69.23 -3.83 -0.87
CA VAL A 600 68.61 -3.00 -1.94
C VAL A 600 67.31 -2.35 -1.45
N LEU A 601 67.35 -1.14 -0.89
CA LEU A 601 66.14 -0.36 -0.58
C LEU A 601 65.87 0.70 -1.67
N ASP A 602 64.89 0.44 -2.54
CA ASP A 602 64.18 1.49 -3.30
C ASP A 602 62.93 1.87 -2.49
N TRP A 603 62.90 3.09 -1.95
CA TRP A 603 61.81 3.53 -1.08
C TRP A 603 60.50 3.63 -1.87
N PHE A 604 59.51 2.84 -1.48
CA PHE A 604 58.22 2.79 -2.14
C PHE A 604 57.12 2.39 -1.16
N PRO A 605 55.86 2.86 -1.32
CA PRO A 605 54.76 2.44 -0.45
C PRO A 605 54.58 0.92 -0.48
N SER A 606 54.13 0.31 0.62
CA SER A 606 53.91 -1.14 0.71
C SER A 606 52.81 -1.61 -0.26
N SER A 607 52.91 -2.85 -0.72
CA SER A 607 52.05 -3.42 -1.77
C SER A 607 50.57 -3.22 -1.52
N ILE A 608 50.09 -3.45 -0.30
CA ILE A 608 48.66 -3.29 0.05
C ILE A 608 48.15 -1.86 -0.16
N PHE A 609 48.96 -0.83 0.13
CA PHE A 609 48.56 0.56 -0.09
C PHE A 609 48.67 0.97 -1.56
N GLN A 610 49.58 0.36 -2.34
CA GLN A 610 49.58 0.49 -3.79
C GLN A 610 48.32 -0.14 -4.42
N GLU A 611 47.91 -1.32 -3.95
CA GLU A 611 46.69 -2.00 -4.36
C GLU A 611 45.45 -1.20 -3.97
N LEU A 612 45.42 -0.62 -2.77
CA LEU A 612 44.36 0.31 -2.35
C LEU A 612 44.25 1.50 -3.30
N TYR A 613 45.37 2.15 -3.63
CA TYR A 613 45.42 3.28 -4.55
C TYR A 613 44.88 2.91 -5.95
N THR A 614 45.37 1.80 -6.52
CA THR A 614 44.96 1.35 -7.85
C THR A 614 43.48 0.95 -7.88
N LYS A 615 42.98 0.26 -6.84
CA LYS A 615 41.56 -0.10 -6.69
C LYS A 615 40.68 1.14 -6.57
N LEU A 616 41.05 2.12 -5.74
CA LEU A 616 40.30 3.37 -5.60
C LEU A 616 40.23 4.16 -6.91
N ASN A 617 41.32 4.25 -7.68
CA ASN A 617 41.32 4.91 -8.99
C ASN A 617 40.44 4.19 -10.02
N ARG A 618 40.49 2.86 -10.04
CA ARG A 618 39.61 2.04 -10.90
C ARG A 618 38.15 2.29 -10.56
N MET A 619 37.80 2.23 -9.27
CA MET A 619 36.45 2.50 -8.79
C MET A 619 36.03 3.96 -9.02
N ALA A 620 36.93 4.93 -8.89
CA ALA A 620 36.64 6.34 -9.15
C ALA A 620 36.24 6.57 -10.61
N THR A 621 36.94 5.92 -11.54
CA THR A 621 36.64 5.97 -12.98
C THR A 621 35.26 5.39 -13.26
N ILE A 622 34.96 4.20 -12.72
CA ILE A 622 33.64 3.57 -12.87
C ILE A 622 32.54 4.43 -12.23
N ALA A 623 32.78 4.97 -11.03
CA ALA A 623 31.82 5.78 -10.30
C ALA A 623 31.51 7.11 -11.01
N ALA A 624 32.48 7.72 -11.71
CA ALA A 624 32.24 8.90 -12.53
C ALA A 624 31.19 8.64 -13.63
N ASP A 625 31.23 7.46 -14.25
CA ASP A 625 30.27 7.04 -15.28
C ASP A 625 28.90 6.65 -14.72
N MET A 626 28.85 6.11 -13.49
CA MET A 626 27.60 5.68 -12.84
C MET A 626 26.86 6.83 -12.14
N PHE A 627 27.57 7.84 -11.65
CA PHE A 627 27.03 8.99 -10.93
C PHE A 627 27.11 10.30 -11.75
N VAL A 628 26.89 10.25 -13.07
CA VAL A 628 26.88 11.45 -13.94
C VAL A 628 25.94 12.53 -13.38
N GLY A 629 26.47 13.75 -13.20
CA GLY A 629 25.76 14.89 -12.63
C GLY A 629 25.60 14.85 -11.10
N ARG A 630 26.13 13.82 -10.43
CA ARG A 630 26.01 13.59 -8.98
C ARG A 630 27.32 13.08 -8.36
N GLU A 631 28.42 13.68 -8.78
CA GLU A 631 29.81 13.33 -8.42
C GLU A 631 30.04 13.21 -6.91
N ARG A 632 29.28 13.96 -6.10
CA ARG A 632 29.35 13.89 -4.64
C ARG A 632 29.14 12.48 -4.09
N PHE A 633 28.29 11.64 -4.72
CA PHE A 633 28.09 10.27 -4.27
C PHE A 633 29.33 9.41 -4.49
N ALA A 634 30.03 9.59 -5.62
CA ALA A 634 31.29 8.90 -5.90
C ALA A 634 32.36 9.30 -4.87
N THR A 635 32.52 10.60 -4.60
CA THR A 635 33.48 11.09 -3.59
C THR A 635 33.19 10.53 -2.20
N LEU A 636 31.93 10.54 -1.77
CA LEU A 636 31.54 10.02 -0.44
C LEU A 636 31.73 8.50 -0.34
N LEU A 637 31.54 7.76 -1.45
CA LEU A 637 31.78 6.32 -1.49
C LEU A 637 33.28 6.01 -1.33
N LEU A 638 34.15 6.68 -2.11
CA LEU A 638 35.60 6.49 -2.05
C LEU A 638 36.17 6.91 -0.69
N MET A 639 35.64 8.00 -0.13
CA MET A 639 35.96 8.46 1.23
C MET A 639 35.67 7.36 2.25
N ARG A 640 34.46 6.79 2.24
CA ARG A 640 34.03 5.75 3.18
C ARG A 640 34.80 4.45 3.00
N LEU A 641 35.12 4.06 1.77
CA LEU A 641 35.94 2.88 1.49
C LEU A 641 37.36 3.06 2.05
N THR A 642 37.99 4.22 1.81
CA THR A 642 39.34 4.50 2.34
C THR A 642 39.34 4.53 3.87
N GLU A 643 38.34 5.16 4.48
CA GLU A 643 38.17 5.15 5.94
C GLU A 643 38.00 3.73 6.49
N THR A 644 37.22 2.88 5.82
CA THR A 644 36.95 1.50 6.28
C THR A 644 38.23 0.68 6.31
N VAL A 645 39.09 0.80 5.29
CA VAL A 645 40.37 0.07 5.24
C VAL A 645 41.31 0.54 6.34
N ILE A 646 41.42 1.86 6.55
CA ILE A 646 42.34 2.41 7.55
C ILE A 646 41.85 2.21 8.99
N LEU A 647 40.53 2.23 9.22
CA LEU A 647 39.95 1.87 10.51
C LEU A 647 40.22 0.41 10.85
N TRP A 648 40.26 -0.49 9.86
CA TRP A 648 40.62 -1.88 10.10
C TRP A 648 42.03 -2.02 10.69
N LEU A 649 43.01 -1.29 10.13
CA LEU A 649 44.37 -1.24 10.68
C LEU A 649 44.41 -0.62 12.09
N SER A 650 43.66 0.45 12.30
CA SER A 650 43.57 1.12 13.61
C SER A 650 43.06 0.17 14.70
N ASP A 651 42.05 -0.64 14.36
CA ASP A 651 41.30 -1.47 15.31
C ASP A 651 41.82 -2.92 15.38
N ASP A 652 42.84 -3.30 14.59
CA ASP A 652 43.42 -4.64 14.61
C ASP A 652 44.33 -4.84 15.82
N GLN A 653 43.78 -5.42 16.88
CA GLN A 653 44.53 -5.68 18.10
C GLN A 653 45.71 -6.62 17.88
N SER A 654 45.57 -7.65 17.02
CA SER A 654 46.64 -8.62 16.80
C SER A 654 47.86 -7.99 16.13
N PHE A 655 47.62 -7.12 15.16
CA PHE A 655 48.65 -6.31 14.52
C PHE A 655 49.42 -5.43 15.52
N TRP A 656 48.70 -4.78 16.45
CA TRP A 656 49.32 -3.90 17.42
C TRP A 656 50.03 -4.64 18.55
N ASP A 657 49.51 -5.79 18.99
CA ASP A 657 50.17 -6.65 19.99
C ASP A 657 51.56 -7.09 19.48
N ASP A 658 51.67 -7.44 18.19
CA ASP A 658 52.94 -7.82 17.57
C ASP A 658 53.92 -6.64 17.43
N ILE A 659 53.43 -5.41 17.23
CA ILE A 659 54.29 -4.22 17.13
C ILE A 659 54.76 -3.71 18.50
N GLU A 660 53.89 -3.73 19.51
CA GLU A 660 54.14 -3.16 20.84
C GLU A 660 54.85 -4.17 21.76
N ASP A 661 54.36 -5.40 21.81
CA ASP A 661 54.78 -6.43 22.77
C ASP A 661 55.38 -7.68 22.09
N GLY A 662 55.56 -7.64 20.77
CA GLY A 662 56.07 -8.76 19.99
C GLY A 662 57.54 -9.12 20.27
N PRO A 663 57.99 -10.31 19.82
CA PRO A 663 59.34 -10.82 20.10
C PRO A 663 60.46 -10.02 19.40
N ARG A 664 60.12 -9.24 18.37
CA ARG A 664 61.03 -8.34 17.65
C ARG A 664 60.42 -6.93 17.66
N PRO A 665 61.12 -5.93 18.21
CA PRO A 665 60.60 -4.57 18.21
C PRO A 665 60.66 -3.96 16.80
N LEU A 666 59.81 -2.95 16.56
CA LEU A 666 59.86 -2.13 15.36
C LEU A 666 61.23 -1.44 15.24
N GLY A 667 61.93 -1.64 14.12
CA GLY A 667 63.23 -1.01 13.85
C GLY A 667 63.14 0.30 13.06
N PRO A 668 64.27 1.03 12.89
CA PRO A 668 64.30 2.33 12.22
C PRO A 668 63.75 2.31 10.78
N LEU A 669 64.12 1.30 9.97
CA LEU A 669 63.64 1.18 8.60
C LEU A 669 62.15 0.81 8.56
N GLY A 670 61.72 -0.07 9.48
CA GLY A 670 60.30 -0.39 9.67
C GLY A 670 59.45 0.84 10.00
N LEU A 671 59.91 1.70 10.92
CA LEU A 671 59.21 2.95 11.28
C LEU A 671 59.14 3.92 10.10
N GLN A 672 60.22 4.10 9.35
CA GLN A 672 60.24 4.93 8.15
C GLN A 672 59.24 4.43 7.09
N GLN A 673 59.18 3.12 6.83
CA GLN A 673 58.20 2.54 5.91
C GLN A 673 56.77 2.75 6.40
N PHE A 674 56.50 2.51 7.68
CA PHE A 674 55.17 2.71 8.26
C PHE A 674 54.71 4.17 8.09
N TYR A 675 55.60 5.11 8.39
CA TYR A 675 55.33 6.54 8.23
C TYR A 675 55.05 6.91 6.76
N LEU A 676 55.86 6.37 5.83
CA LEU A 676 55.68 6.54 4.39
C LEU A 676 54.31 6.03 3.93
N ASP A 677 53.88 4.85 4.36
CA ASP A 677 52.60 4.25 3.99
C ASP A 677 51.40 5.08 4.44
N MET A 678 51.45 5.59 5.67
CA MET A 678 50.41 6.47 6.21
C MET A 678 50.37 7.83 5.50
N LYS A 679 51.54 8.41 5.18
CA LYS A 679 51.62 9.65 4.39
C LYS A 679 51.13 9.42 2.96
N PHE A 680 51.42 8.26 2.37
CA PHE A 680 50.94 7.90 1.04
C PHE A 680 49.41 7.86 0.97
N VAL A 681 48.75 7.29 1.99
CA VAL A 681 47.27 7.31 2.13
C VAL A 681 46.71 8.72 2.13
N ILE A 682 47.28 9.63 2.92
CA ILE A 682 46.86 11.03 2.95
C ILE A 682 47.11 11.70 1.60
N CYS A 683 48.26 11.44 0.98
CA CYS A 683 48.67 12.03 -0.28
C CYS A 683 47.66 11.67 -1.39
N PHE A 684 47.40 10.38 -1.63
CA PHE A 684 46.47 10.01 -2.70
C PHE A 684 45.01 10.40 -2.38
N ALA A 685 44.59 10.34 -1.11
CA ALA A 685 43.23 10.74 -0.73
C ALA A 685 42.99 12.24 -0.93
N SER A 686 44.03 13.06 -0.69
CA SER A 686 43.98 14.50 -0.94
C SER A 686 43.87 14.82 -2.44
N GLN A 687 44.66 14.15 -3.28
CA GLN A 687 44.62 14.33 -4.73
C GLN A 687 43.29 13.88 -5.34
N GLY A 688 42.75 12.76 -4.86
CA GLY A 688 41.44 12.23 -5.27
C GLY A 688 40.23 12.98 -4.70
N ARG A 689 40.45 14.01 -3.86
CA ARG A 689 39.41 14.82 -3.20
C ARG A 689 38.47 14.03 -2.29
N PHE A 690 38.91 12.90 -1.74
CA PHE A 690 38.14 12.09 -0.80
C PHE A 690 38.80 11.99 0.59
N LEU A 691 39.83 12.79 0.87
CA LEU A 691 40.38 12.97 2.21
C LEU A 691 39.32 13.58 3.16
N SER A 692 39.02 12.87 4.24
CA SER A 692 38.11 13.33 5.29
C SER A 692 38.87 13.72 6.56
N ARG A 693 38.18 14.45 7.44
CA ARG A 693 38.69 14.76 8.79
C ARG A 693 38.82 13.52 9.67
N ILE A 694 37.99 12.50 9.42
CA ILE A 694 38.02 11.24 10.18
C ILE A 694 39.27 10.48 9.75
N LEU A 695 39.47 10.28 8.45
CA LEU A 695 40.65 9.64 7.89
C LEU A 695 41.94 10.32 8.36
N GLN A 696 42.01 11.65 8.28
CA GLN A 696 43.17 12.40 8.73
C GLN A 696 43.47 12.20 10.23
N ARG A 697 42.43 12.15 11.08
CA ARG A 697 42.60 11.89 12.51
C ARG A 697 43.10 10.48 12.76
N VAL A 698 42.44 9.47 12.19
CA VAL A 698 42.79 8.05 12.38
C VAL A 698 44.23 7.80 11.91
N VAL A 699 44.63 8.32 10.76
CA VAL A 699 46.01 8.19 10.28
C VAL A 699 47.01 8.83 11.26
N ASN A 700 46.72 10.01 11.80
CA ASN A 700 47.60 10.65 12.78
C ASN A 700 47.67 9.86 14.10
N ASP A 701 46.57 9.25 14.53
CA ASP A 701 46.51 8.41 15.73
C ASP A 701 47.33 7.14 15.52
N ILE A 702 47.21 6.49 14.37
CA ILE A 702 48.03 5.32 13.96
C ILE A 702 49.52 5.70 13.95
N ILE A 703 49.90 6.82 13.30
CA ILE A 703 51.30 7.30 13.29
C ILE A 703 51.80 7.52 14.72
N SER A 704 51.01 8.18 15.57
CA SER A 704 51.38 8.46 16.96
C SER A 704 51.59 7.18 17.76
N LYS A 705 50.75 6.17 17.53
CA LYS A 705 50.84 4.85 18.16
C LYS A 705 52.11 4.11 17.73
N ALA A 706 52.42 4.09 16.43
CA ALA A 706 53.66 3.49 15.92
C ALA A 706 54.93 4.21 16.46
N MET A 707 54.90 5.54 16.55
CA MET A 707 55.98 6.34 17.14
C MET A 707 56.19 6.04 18.63
N ALA A 708 55.11 5.83 19.38
CA ALA A 708 55.18 5.45 20.79
C ALA A 708 55.76 4.05 20.97
N ALA A 709 55.32 3.07 20.17
CA ALA A 709 55.86 1.71 20.15
C ALA A 709 57.37 1.70 19.84
N PHE A 710 57.80 2.47 18.84
CA PHE A 710 59.23 2.62 18.53
C PHE A 710 60.00 3.29 19.67
N SER A 711 59.46 4.37 20.25
CA SER A 711 60.12 5.08 21.35
C SER A 711 60.32 4.19 22.59
N ALA A 712 59.48 3.18 22.80
CA ALA A 712 59.62 2.22 23.89
C ALA A 712 60.91 1.39 23.80
N THR A 713 61.54 1.31 22.62
CA THR A 713 62.86 0.69 22.41
C THR A 713 64.03 1.52 22.96
N GLY A 714 63.78 2.77 23.36
CA GLY A 714 64.79 3.69 23.89
C GLY A 714 65.47 4.58 22.85
N ILE A 715 65.04 4.53 21.59
CA ILE A 715 65.53 5.39 20.50
C ILE A 715 64.51 6.51 20.26
N ASP A 716 64.99 7.75 20.07
CA ASP A 716 64.12 8.87 19.70
C ASP A 716 63.59 8.68 18.28
N PRO A 717 62.26 8.56 18.07
CA PRO A 717 61.67 8.37 16.75
C PRO A 717 62.04 9.49 15.75
N TYR A 718 62.19 10.74 16.22
CA TYR A 718 62.53 11.86 15.34
C TYR A 718 64.00 11.85 14.90
N SER A 719 64.86 11.08 15.56
CA SER A 719 66.26 10.92 15.15
C SER A 719 66.43 10.05 13.91
N VAL A 720 65.43 9.22 13.61
CA VAL A 720 65.45 8.28 12.48
C VAL A 720 64.54 8.72 11.34
N LEU A 721 63.53 9.56 11.57
CA LEU A 721 62.64 10.01 10.50
C LEU A 721 63.26 11.13 9.64
N PRO A 722 63.22 11.02 8.30
CA PRO A 722 63.47 12.13 7.39
C PRO A 722 62.48 13.30 7.56
N GLU A 723 62.78 14.42 6.90
CA GLU A 723 61.85 15.56 6.82
C GLU A 723 60.57 15.19 6.05
N ASP A 724 59.44 15.82 6.40
CA ASP A 724 58.13 15.56 5.79
C ASP A 724 58.15 15.74 4.25
N ASP A 725 58.95 16.68 3.74
CA ASP A 725 59.09 16.93 2.30
C ASP A 725 59.67 15.72 1.55
N TRP A 726 60.57 14.97 2.18
CA TRP A 726 61.14 13.74 1.61
C TRP A 726 60.05 12.67 1.40
N PHE A 727 59.18 12.49 2.38
CA PHE A 727 58.05 11.55 2.26
C PHE A 727 57.05 12.00 1.19
N ASN A 728 56.78 13.31 1.12
CA ASN A 728 55.89 13.88 0.10
C ASN A 728 56.41 13.62 -1.31
N ASP A 729 57.71 13.84 -1.56
CA ASP A 729 58.32 13.60 -2.87
C ASP A 729 58.22 12.13 -3.30
N ILE A 730 58.50 11.19 -2.39
CA ILE A 730 58.35 9.75 -2.66
C ILE A 730 56.90 9.39 -2.93
N CYS A 731 55.96 9.92 -2.14
CA CYS A 731 54.53 9.68 -2.37
C CYS A 731 54.09 10.19 -3.75
N LEU A 732 54.54 11.38 -4.17
CA LEU A 732 54.23 11.94 -5.48
C LEU A 732 54.82 11.10 -6.61
N GLU A 733 56.08 10.67 -6.48
CA GLU A 733 56.71 9.78 -7.46
C GLU A 733 55.98 8.43 -7.54
N ALA A 734 55.57 7.86 -6.40
CA ALA A 734 54.81 6.62 -6.37
C ALA A 734 53.45 6.75 -7.07
N ILE A 735 52.72 7.83 -6.82
CA ILE A 735 51.46 8.14 -7.51
C ILE A 735 51.69 8.28 -9.02
N GLU A 736 52.73 8.98 -9.45
CA GLU A 736 53.05 9.16 -10.88
C GLU A 736 53.35 7.81 -11.56
N ARG A 737 54.22 7.00 -10.93
CA ARG A 737 54.57 5.65 -11.42
C ARG A 737 53.34 4.74 -11.50
N LEU A 738 52.50 4.71 -10.45
CA LEU A 738 51.29 3.87 -10.39
C LEU A 738 50.16 4.37 -11.31
N SER A 739 50.11 5.67 -11.61
CA SER A 739 49.14 6.24 -12.56
C SER A 739 49.44 5.90 -14.02
N GLY A 740 50.66 5.44 -14.34
CA GLY A 740 51.08 5.17 -15.71
C GLY A 740 51.17 6.42 -16.61
N LYS A 741 51.20 7.63 -16.03
CA LYS A 741 51.39 8.87 -16.79
C LYS A 741 52.87 8.98 -17.17
N PRO A 742 53.22 9.30 -18.43
CA PRO A 742 54.62 9.42 -18.83
C PRO A 742 55.28 10.56 -18.06
N LYS A 743 56.47 10.30 -17.50
CA LYS A 743 57.31 11.28 -16.81
C LYS A 743 57.49 12.48 -17.74
N ALA A 744 56.93 13.63 -17.39
CA ALA A 744 57.17 14.85 -18.13
C ALA A 744 58.66 15.18 -17.99
N ILE A 745 59.42 14.92 -19.05
CA ILE A 745 60.83 15.29 -19.11
C ILE A 745 60.89 16.79 -18.90
N ASN A 746 61.56 17.17 -17.83
CA ASN A 746 61.72 18.54 -17.39
C ASN A 746 62.28 19.40 -18.53
N GLY A 747 61.51 20.41 -18.96
CA GLY A 747 61.99 21.44 -19.89
C GLY A 747 61.05 21.74 -21.05
N GLU A 748 59.89 22.31 -20.78
CA GLU A 748 59.44 23.58 -21.36
C GLU A 748 57.99 23.87 -20.93
N ARG A 749 57.79 25.09 -20.42
CA ARG A 749 56.49 25.77 -20.17
C ARG A 749 55.33 25.23 -21.03
N GLU A 750 54.39 24.54 -20.41
CA GLU A 750 53.01 24.50 -20.92
C GLU A 750 52.19 25.64 -20.29
N LEU A 751 52.10 26.71 -21.07
CA LEU A 751 50.98 27.62 -21.10
C LEU A 751 49.70 26.80 -21.33
N ASN A 752 48.82 26.70 -20.33
CA ASN A 752 47.36 26.64 -20.50
C ASN A 752 46.66 26.57 -19.13
N SER A 753 46.60 27.72 -18.45
CA SER A 753 45.58 27.98 -17.43
C SER A 753 44.58 28.99 -17.98
N PRO A 754 43.28 28.69 -18.07
CA PRO A 754 42.28 29.65 -18.51
C PRO A 754 41.79 30.44 -17.30
N THR A 755 42.61 31.35 -16.76
CA THR A 755 42.15 32.38 -15.81
C THR A 755 43.03 33.63 -15.89
N ALA A 756 42.88 34.40 -16.97
CA ALA A 756 43.29 35.79 -17.00
C ALA A 756 42.10 36.68 -16.62
N SER A 757 41.89 36.88 -15.32
CA SER A 757 41.01 37.93 -14.79
C SER A 757 41.84 39.18 -14.54
N VAL A 758 41.80 40.12 -15.47
CA VAL A 758 42.31 41.48 -15.31
C VAL A 758 41.31 42.28 -14.48
N SER A 759 41.79 42.84 -13.38
CA SER A 759 41.06 43.73 -12.50
C SER A 759 41.02 45.16 -13.04
N ALA A 760 39.83 45.75 -12.92
CA ALA A 760 39.49 47.16 -12.73
C ALA A 760 39.99 48.19 -13.76
N HIS A 761 39.05 48.89 -14.40
CA HIS A 761 38.93 50.35 -14.27
C HIS A 761 37.47 50.79 -14.50
N SER A 762 36.97 51.59 -13.57
CA SER A 762 35.66 52.26 -13.57
C SER A 762 35.58 53.34 -14.66
N ILE A 763 34.36 53.64 -15.13
CA ILE A 763 33.71 54.98 -15.20
C ILE A 763 32.62 55.03 -16.30
N SER A 764 31.42 55.38 -15.83
CA SER A 764 30.29 56.13 -16.41
C SER A 764 29.81 55.98 -17.88
N SER A 765 28.48 55.81 -17.96
CA SER A 765 27.52 56.53 -18.83
C SER A 765 27.63 56.40 -20.35
N VAL A 766 26.54 55.97 -21.00
CA VAL A 766 25.57 56.81 -21.72
C VAL A 766 24.59 55.91 -22.49
N ARG A 767 23.33 56.36 -22.53
CA ARG A 767 22.20 55.87 -23.36
C ARG A 767 22.60 55.58 -24.82
N SER A 768 21.94 54.58 -25.42
CA SER A 768 20.89 54.77 -26.44
C SER A 768 20.91 53.70 -27.55
N HIS A 769 19.69 53.27 -27.89
CA HIS A 769 19.15 52.85 -29.18
C HIS A 769 19.92 51.91 -30.11
N GLY A 770 19.19 50.90 -30.61
CA GLY A 770 19.29 50.52 -32.02
C GLY A 770 19.03 49.05 -32.32
N SER A 771 17.78 48.76 -32.66
CA SER A 771 17.34 47.71 -33.60
C SER A 771 18.41 47.19 -34.56
N SER A 772 18.55 45.86 -34.67
CA SER A 772 18.03 45.03 -35.78
C SER A 772 18.17 43.56 -35.46
#